data_AF-A0A6S7F0B3-F1
#
_entry.id   AF-A0A6S7F0B3-F1
#
_cell.length_a   1.000
_cell.length_b   1.000
_cell.length_c   1.000
_cell.angle_alpha   90.00
_cell.angle_beta   90.00
_cell.angle_gamma   90.00
#
_symmetry.space_group_name_H-M   'P 1'
#
loop_
_entity.id
_entity.type
_entity.pdbx_description
1 polymer ?
#
loop_
_entity_poly.entity_id
_entity_poly.type
_entity_poly.pdbx_seq_one_letter_code
_entity_poly.pdbx_strand_id
1 'polypeptide(L)'
;MATRVPIQVAQQRQALPVGTSAPRVPMVAPSGTTGEVVSRLGAGLGQVAAAADRLQREQSTAWVSKAASDDQIKWLQRLNELQDTAAPGAPGFTPNLIKEFDDYSAQALENAPPESRPFYREQLTRQRTYLGQRAVEFESKSQRAYITSQYQTGMESDAATIALDPSQYRERRAARVGALQASSLPDGVKSKLLRESETTLAYAAGAATIDRDPHGAVQTFDAAARGEPVAGYEWVRFLDSEKIQQLRTRAQTQSDRLDTRARVEQDRATARGQRALGEVDKQVSTGIPARTDDILRWSGMVKGTEYEAPFREMMRGQDEVQRVLRLPVQEQTAYIQERRLKQQRDGANTADIANLDRLSRAVESNTKMLREAPLSWVENRSAQAVTPLDFGQMATPAGTAALGQALRDRSDVIRGLQRANPAGAVQMRPLLAAEAEQLSGAFKQAGAREKRQILGQLFWASGSADTYQGIVGQVDGIDPMMARLGRLAGSYEQAKLQNNFFSPDVVQSAGDAAATAIAGDEILRAGGKAGSLSYPLPKDTEFTQAIADKVGKLYRGAGAGDSGGQAFMQDAYAVKAYYVGKAAQEGDLSPDVNPARLDQAIMAVLGQPVNFHGNGEVLAPWGMNESDFLDRANRTVAREVAARGLQDQLGRSMSNSGLIGVGAGAYAVTLGGIPVRDPKSGQPIIIQMTPDADAGRNEFGQRLSDLIPGTPQ
;
A
#
# COMPACT_ATOMS: atom_id res chain seq x y z
N MET A 1 42.71 -26.85 -13.28
CA MET A 1 43.60 -25.68 -13.11
C MET A 1 43.35 -25.18 -11.67
N ALA A 2 44.23 -25.30 -10.67
CA ALA A 2 45.70 -25.32 -10.63
C ALA A 2 46.29 -24.10 -11.37
N THR A 3 47.19 -23.25 -10.85
CA THR A 3 47.95 -23.16 -9.58
C THR A 3 48.50 -21.70 -9.50
N ARG A 4 49.22 -21.15 -8.49
CA ARG A 4 49.98 -21.59 -7.29
C ARG A 4 50.25 -20.34 -6.42
N VAL A 5 50.55 -20.46 -5.12
CA VAL A 5 51.63 -19.73 -4.36
C VAL A 5 51.54 -20.10 -2.86
N PRO A 6 52.66 -20.26 -2.11
CA PRO A 6 52.74 -21.33 -1.11
C PRO A 6 52.84 -20.91 0.36
N ILE A 7 52.60 -21.90 1.22
CA ILE A 7 52.94 -21.94 2.64
C ILE A 7 54.47 -22.02 2.81
N GLN A 8 55.02 -21.32 3.81
CA GLN A 8 56.28 -21.73 4.45
C GLN A 8 56.13 -21.73 5.98
N VAL A 9 56.70 -22.74 6.62
CA VAL A 9 56.64 -22.98 8.08
C VAL A 9 58.07 -23.06 8.63
N ALA A 10 58.29 -22.36 9.74
CA ALA A 10 59.33 -22.54 10.77
C ALA A 10 60.76 -22.95 10.37
N GLN A 11 61.69 -21.99 10.48
CA GLN A 11 63.08 -22.12 10.93
C GLN A 11 63.66 -20.68 11.00
N GLN A 12 64.59 -20.30 11.89
CA GLN A 12 65.22 -20.97 13.02
C GLN A 12 65.74 -19.88 13.98
N ARG A 13 65.52 -20.00 15.30
CA ARG A 13 66.23 -19.13 16.26
C ARG A 13 67.69 -19.59 16.31
N GLN A 14 68.63 -18.75 15.88
CA GLN A 14 70.04 -18.91 16.20
C GLN A 14 70.59 -17.59 16.75
N ALA A 15 71.08 -17.67 17.99
CA ALA A 15 71.79 -16.57 18.64
C ALA A 15 73.27 -16.59 18.20
N LEU A 16 73.84 -15.41 18.02
CA LEU A 16 75.29 -15.22 17.89
C LEU A 16 75.84 -14.62 19.20
N PRO A 17 76.72 -15.32 19.93
CA PRO A 17 77.32 -14.82 21.16
C PRO A 17 78.72 -14.23 20.93
N VAL A 18 78.83 -12.90 20.95
CA VAL A 18 80.10 -12.14 21.09
C VAL A 18 79.76 -10.83 21.82
N GLY A 19 80.44 -10.38 22.87
CA GLY A 19 81.51 -10.99 23.66
C GLY A 19 82.33 -9.92 24.37
N THR A 20 82.53 -10.02 25.68
CA THR A 20 83.68 -9.47 26.42
C THR A 20 83.69 -10.03 27.85
N SER A 21 84.78 -10.71 28.20
CA SER A 21 85.00 -11.27 29.54
C SER A 21 85.58 -10.21 30.48
N ALA A 22 84.91 -9.94 31.60
CA ALA A 22 85.52 -9.27 32.75
C ALA A 22 86.53 -10.22 33.45
N PRO A 23 87.67 -9.72 33.96
CA PRO A 23 88.73 -10.56 34.49
C PRO A 23 88.37 -11.25 35.81
N ARG A 24 88.74 -12.52 35.93
CA ARG A 24 88.72 -13.26 37.19
C ARG A 24 89.89 -12.79 38.06
N VAL A 25 89.62 -12.38 39.30
CA VAL A 25 90.64 -12.27 40.34
C VAL A 25 90.85 -13.67 40.96
N PRO A 26 92.09 -14.21 41.02
CA PRO A 26 92.33 -15.55 41.53
C PRO A 26 92.30 -15.60 43.06
N MET A 27 91.64 -16.62 43.62
CA MET A 27 91.90 -17.04 45.00
C MET A 27 93.25 -17.76 45.09
N VAL A 28 94.05 -17.40 46.08
CA VAL A 28 95.24 -18.17 46.49
C VAL A 28 94.91 -18.83 47.84
N ALA A 29 95.00 -20.16 47.88
CA ALA A 29 94.93 -20.95 49.11
C ALA A 29 96.35 -21.41 49.53
N PRO A 30 96.61 -21.66 50.83
CA PRO A 30 97.98 -21.81 51.35
C PRO A 30 98.43 -23.26 51.60
N SER A 31 99.71 -23.54 51.34
CA SER A 31 100.58 -24.57 51.96
C SER A 31 102.00 -24.32 51.42
N GLY A 32 103.06 -24.16 52.23
CA GLY A 32 103.74 -25.18 53.05
C GLY A 32 104.79 -25.92 52.18
N THR A 33 106.05 -26.15 52.55
CA THR A 33 106.90 -25.92 53.74
C THR A 33 108.37 -25.85 53.23
N THR A 34 109.37 -25.25 53.90
CA THR A 34 110.22 -25.86 54.95
C THR A 34 111.49 -24.99 55.08
N GLY A 35 112.10 -24.87 56.27
CA GLY A 35 113.54 -24.54 56.41
C GLY A 35 113.92 -23.27 57.17
N GLU A 36 114.17 -23.43 58.49
CA GLU A 36 115.25 -22.78 59.29
C GLU A 36 115.31 -21.23 59.42
N VAL A 37 115.80 -20.61 60.51
CA VAL A 37 116.29 -21.12 61.81
C VAL A 37 115.99 -20.08 62.92
N VAL A 38 115.95 -20.56 64.17
CA VAL A 38 115.73 -19.81 65.41
C VAL A 38 116.64 -18.58 65.58
N SER A 39 116.08 -17.36 65.59
CA SER A 39 116.53 -16.26 66.47
C SER A 39 115.49 -15.12 66.57
N ARG A 40 115.55 -14.33 67.66
CA ARG A 40 114.80 -13.06 67.92
C ARG A 40 113.33 -13.19 68.38
N LEU A 41 113.16 -13.79 69.55
CA LEU A 41 111.92 -13.91 70.33
C LEU A 41 111.48 -12.58 71.00
N GLY A 42 111.56 -11.43 70.30
CA GLY A 42 111.44 -10.10 70.93
C GLY A 42 110.84 -8.94 70.11
N ALA A 43 110.36 -9.17 68.89
CA ALA A 43 109.84 -8.10 68.01
C ALA A 43 108.40 -8.35 67.49
N GLY A 44 107.63 -9.21 68.16
CA GLY A 44 106.38 -9.78 67.63
C GLY A 44 105.09 -8.98 67.82
N LEU A 45 105.08 -7.89 68.59
CA LEU A 45 103.81 -7.21 68.96
C LEU A 45 103.49 -5.94 68.13
N GLY A 46 104.50 -5.22 67.63
CA GLY A 46 104.28 -3.96 66.90
C GLY A 46 103.83 -4.13 65.43
N GLN A 47 104.29 -5.19 64.75
CA GLN A 47 103.94 -5.41 63.34
C GLN A 47 102.57 -6.09 63.16
N VAL A 48 102.06 -6.78 64.18
CA VAL A 48 100.73 -7.41 64.15
C VAL A 48 99.63 -6.35 64.22
N ALA A 49 99.78 -5.30 65.03
CA ALA A 49 98.83 -4.18 65.08
C ALA A 49 98.74 -3.44 63.73
N ALA A 50 99.87 -3.10 63.12
CA ALA A 50 99.91 -2.41 61.82
C ALA A 50 99.40 -3.28 60.65
N ALA A 51 99.45 -4.61 60.77
CA ALA A 51 98.84 -5.54 59.82
C ALA A 51 97.32 -5.66 60.03
N ALA A 52 96.86 -5.74 61.29
CA ALA A 52 95.44 -5.75 61.64
C ALA A 52 94.73 -4.47 61.18
N ASP A 53 95.31 -3.29 61.44
CA ASP A 53 94.78 -1.99 60.99
C ASP A 53 94.59 -1.91 59.47
N ARG A 54 95.49 -2.52 58.69
CA ARG A 54 95.37 -2.55 57.21
C ARG A 54 94.24 -3.47 56.78
N LEU A 55 94.19 -4.67 57.35
CA LEU A 55 93.19 -5.69 57.03
C LEU A 55 91.77 -5.25 57.43
N GLN A 56 91.66 -4.51 58.54
CA GLN A 56 90.42 -3.90 59.02
C GLN A 56 89.96 -2.73 58.12
N ARG A 57 90.88 -1.92 57.59
CA ARG A 57 90.56 -0.90 56.56
C ARG A 57 90.17 -1.52 55.22
N GLU A 58 90.82 -2.60 54.79
CA GLU A 58 90.43 -3.32 53.58
C GLU A 58 89.03 -3.96 53.71
N GLN A 59 88.71 -4.54 54.88
CA GLN A 59 87.36 -5.01 55.17
C GLN A 59 86.33 -3.87 55.22
N SER A 60 86.66 -2.71 55.83
CA SER A 60 85.72 -1.58 55.91
C SER A 60 85.42 -0.99 54.53
N THR A 61 86.43 -0.82 53.68
CA THR A 61 86.26 -0.34 52.29
C THR A 61 85.53 -1.35 51.39
N ALA A 62 85.81 -2.65 51.52
CA ALA A 62 85.07 -3.70 50.81
C ALA A 62 83.59 -3.73 51.23
N TRP A 63 83.30 -3.58 52.53
CA TRP A 63 81.93 -3.48 53.04
C TRP A 63 81.20 -2.27 52.48
N VAL A 64 81.82 -1.07 52.52
CA VAL A 64 81.22 0.17 51.98
C VAL A 64 80.96 0.06 50.48
N SER A 65 81.89 -0.52 49.71
CA SER A 65 81.74 -0.72 48.26
C SER A 65 80.53 -1.61 47.93
N LYS A 66 80.35 -2.71 48.68
CA LYS A 66 79.18 -3.58 48.53
C LYS A 66 77.89 -2.88 48.94
N ALA A 67 77.84 -2.33 50.16
CA ALA A 67 76.64 -1.68 50.70
C ALA A 67 76.16 -0.54 49.79
N ALA A 68 77.06 0.34 49.35
CA ALA A 68 76.73 1.43 48.43
C ALA A 68 76.22 0.93 47.06
N SER A 69 76.70 -0.22 46.56
CA SER A 69 76.21 -0.81 45.31
C SER A 69 74.80 -1.39 45.46
N ASP A 70 74.56 -2.16 46.54
CA ASP A 70 73.25 -2.73 46.86
C ASP A 70 72.21 -1.61 47.10
N ASP A 71 72.59 -0.56 47.83
CA ASP A 71 71.79 0.65 48.05
C ASP A 71 71.48 1.40 46.76
N GLN A 72 72.45 1.53 45.85
CA GLN A 72 72.27 2.20 44.57
C GLN A 72 71.22 1.46 43.72
N ILE A 73 71.28 0.13 43.65
CA ILE A 73 70.30 -0.67 42.92
C ILE A 73 68.90 -0.53 43.55
N LYS A 74 68.80 -0.68 44.88
CA LYS A 74 67.54 -0.54 45.63
C LYS A 74 66.87 0.81 45.36
N TRP A 75 67.62 1.90 45.44
CA TRP A 75 67.06 3.24 45.25
C TRP A 75 66.79 3.62 43.79
N LEU A 76 67.49 3.01 42.81
CA LEU A 76 67.12 3.14 41.40
C LEU A 76 65.80 2.41 41.11
N GLN A 77 65.59 1.22 41.68
CA GLN A 77 64.31 0.51 41.58
C GLN A 77 63.17 1.32 42.24
N ARG A 78 63.40 1.83 43.46
CA ARG A 78 62.42 2.65 44.20
C ARG A 78 62.10 3.96 43.48
N LEU A 79 63.09 4.61 42.88
CA LEU A 79 62.88 5.82 42.06
C LEU A 79 61.94 5.53 40.88
N ASN A 80 62.16 4.43 40.16
CA ASN A 80 61.31 4.06 39.02
C ASN A 80 59.87 3.73 39.47
N GLU A 81 59.71 2.94 40.54
CA GLU A 81 58.41 2.61 41.12
C GLU A 81 57.60 3.88 41.50
N LEU A 82 58.27 4.85 42.13
CA LEU A 82 57.64 6.12 42.48
C LEU A 82 57.34 6.98 41.24
N GLN A 83 58.15 6.92 40.18
CA GLN A 83 57.86 7.62 38.92
C GLN A 83 56.63 7.03 38.21
N ASP A 84 56.51 5.70 38.17
CA ASP A 84 55.39 5.00 37.54
C ASP A 84 54.07 5.19 38.29
N THR A 85 54.12 5.44 39.60
CA THR A 85 52.95 5.62 40.47
C THR A 85 52.62 7.08 40.81
N ALA A 86 53.38 8.05 40.28
CA ALA A 86 53.20 9.46 40.58
C ALA A 86 51.86 10.01 40.05
N ALA A 87 51.15 10.76 40.89
CA ALA A 87 49.95 11.51 40.47
C ALA A 87 50.29 12.55 39.38
N PRO A 88 49.34 12.96 38.52
CA PRO A 88 49.57 13.95 37.47
C PRO A 88 50.20 15.24 38.01
N GLY A 89 51.32 15.65 37.40
CA GLY A 89 52.12 16.80 37.85
C GLY A 89 53.15 16.48 38.94
N ALA A 90 53.14 15.27 39.50
CA ALA A 90 54.05 14.75 40.53
C ALA A 90 54.28 15.70 41.73
N PRO A 91 53.21 16.27 42.34
CA PRO A 91 53.35 17.33 43.34
C PRO A 91 54.08 16.85 44.61
N GLY A 92 55.21 17.48 44.94
CA GLY A 92 56.00 17.14 46.12
C GLY A 92 56.83 15.88 45.97
N PHE A 93 57.06 15.42 44.73
CA PHE A 93 57.85 14.21 44.46
C PHE A 93 59.27 14.31 45.00
N THR A 94 59.96 15.43 44.76
CA THR A 94 61.33 15.67 45.25
C THR A 94 61.43 15.67 46.77
N PRO A 95 60.67 16.49 47.54
CA PRO A 95 60.77 16.48 49.00
C PRO A 95 60.37 15.14 49.62
N ASN A 96 59.41 14.41 49.03
CA ASN A 96 59.02 13.09 49.54
C ASN A 96 60.12 12.04 49.32
N LEU A 97 60.69 11.94 48.11
CA LEU A 97 61.80 11.00 47.82
C LEU A 97 63.03 11.31 48.68
N ILE A 98 63.40 12.58 48.81
CA ILE A 98 64.55 12.99 49.62
C ILE A 98 64.33 12.67 51.10
N LYS A 99 63.11 12.85 51.62
CA LYS A 99 62.78 12.45 52.99
C LYS A 99 62.88 10.93 53.19
N GLU A 100 62.29 10.14 52.29
CA GLU A 100 62.36 8.67 52.34
C GLU A 100 63.82 8.17 52.30
N PHE A 101 64.67 8.84 51.49
CA PHE A 101 66.10 8.56 51.44
C PHE A 101 66.85 9.00 52.72
N ASP A 102 66.54 10.17 53.27
CA ASP A 102 67.18 10.69 54.48
C ASP A 102 66.86 9.80 55.69
N ASP A 103 65.58 9.42 55.87
CA ASP A 103 65.12 8.48 56.89
C ASP A 103 65.81 7.10 56.76
N TYR A 104 65.95 6.60 55.53
CA TYR A 104 66.72 5.38 55.25
C TYR A 104 68.20 5.51 55.60
N SER A 105 68.83 6.62 55.18
CA SER A 105 70.26 6.86 55.37
C SER A 105 70.62 6.87 56.84
N ALA A 106 69.78 7.46 57.71
CA ALA A 106 69.99 7.47 59.16
C ALA A 106 70.05 6.04 59.73
N GLN A 107 69.10 5.18 59.38
CA GLN A 107 69.06 3.77 59.80
C GLN A 107 70.24 2.97 59.24
N ALA A 108 70.61 3.21 57.97
CA ALA A 108 71.73 2.53 57.33
C ALA A 108 73.07 2.91 57.98
N LEU A 109 73.28 4.19 58.32
CA LEU A 109 74.46 4.68 59.04
C LEU A 109 74.58 4.12 60.47
N GLU A 110 73.45 3.93 61.16
CA GLU A 110 73.43 3.32 62.51
C GLU A 110 73.87 1.85 62.46
N ASN A 111 73.33 1.08 61.51
CA ASN A 111 73.65 -0.34 61.32
C ASN A 111 75.04 -0.60 60.70
N ALA A 112 75.74 0.43 60.21
CA ALA A 112 77.07 0.29 59.60
C ALA A 112 78.19 0.06 60.64
N PRO A 113 79.21 -0.78 60.32
CA PRO A 113 80.38 -0.99 61.18
C PRO A 113 81.06 0.35 61.55
N PRO A 114 81.48 0.57 62.81
CA PRO A 114 81.95 1.87 63.29
C PRO A 114 83.02 2.53 62.40
N GLU A 115 83.95 1.75 61.86
CA GLU A 115 85.06 2.26 61.03
C GLU A 115 84.68 2.49 59.56
N SER A 116 83.58 1.88 59.09
CA SER A 116 83.01 2.10 57.75
C SER A 116 82.15 3.36 57.67
N ARG A 117 81.58 3.81 58.81
CA ARG A 117 80.64 4.95 58.88
C ARG A 117 81.07 6.24 58.15
N PRO A 118 82.32 6.76 58.26
CA PRO A 118 82.68 8.00 57.57
C PRO A 118 82.66 7.87 56.04
N PHE A 119 83.21 6.77 55.50
CA PHE A 119 83.21 6.51 54.06
C PHE A 119 81.80 6.22 53.52
N TYR A 120 80.98 5.49 54.28
CA TYR A 120 79.61 5.20 53.91
C TYR A 120 78.73 6.46 53.88
N ARG A 121 78.92 7.38 54.84
CA ARG A 121 78.26 8.69 54.85
C ARG A 121 78.51 9.47 53.56
N GLU A 122 79.74 9.44 53.06
CA GLU A 122 80.10 10.14 51.81
C GLU A 122 79.38 9.54 50.61
N GLN A 123 79.31 8.20 50.51
CA GLN A 123 78.57 7.52 49.44
C GLN A 123 77.07 7.84 49.48
N LEU A 124 76.44 7.76 50.66
CA LEU A 124 75.03 8.13 50.83
C LEU A 124 74.77 9.62 50.49
N THR A 125 75.73 10.51 50.77
CA THR A 125 75.64 11.94 50.39
C THR A 125 75.70 12.14 48.87
N ARG A 126 76.56 11.40 48.17
CA ARG A 126 76.64 11.39 46.70
C ARG A 126 75.34 10.83 46.10
N GLN A 127 74.83 9.74 46.65
CA GLN A 127 73.58 9.10 46.21
C GLN A 127 72.36 10.00 46.39
N ARG A 128 72.23 10.67 47.55
CA ARG A 128 71.22 11.70 47.82
C ARG A 128 71.21 12.79 46.75
N THR A 129 72.40 13.25 46.36
CA THR A 129 72.59 14.30 45.35
C THR A 129 72.11 13.84 43.98
N TYR A 130 72.46 12.61 43.57
CA TYR A 130 71.99 12.00 42.32
C TYR A 130 70.47 11.81 42.29
N LEU A 131 69.89 11.25 43.36
CA LEU A 131 68.44 11.04 43.48
C LEU A 131 67.68 12.37 43.48
N GLY A 132 68.18 13.39 44.18
CA GLY A 132 67.61 14.74 44.18
C GLY A 132 67.61 15.39 42.80
N GLN A 133 68.71 15.30 42.05
CA GLN A 133 68.77 15.81 40.68
C GLN A 133 67.74 15.13 39.76
N ARG A 134 67.65 13.79 39.84
CA ARG A 134 66.65 13.02 39.07
C ARG A 134 65.21 13.32 39.47
N ALA A 135 64.94 13.53 40.74
CA ALA A 135 63.62 13.87 41.24
C ALA A 135 63.16 15.26 40.78
N VAL A 136 64.05 16.26 40.85
CA VAL A 136 63.77 17.62 40.34
C VAL A 136 63.54 17.60 38.82
N GLU A 137 64.34 16.83 38.07
CA GLU A 137 64.17 16.65 36.62
C GLU A 137 62.79 16.04 36.30
N PHE A 138 62.41 14.97 37.00
CA PHE A 138 61.13 14.29 36.83
C PHE A 138 59.94 15.18 37.23
N GLU A 139 59.94 15.77 38.43
CA GLU A 139 58.86 16.64 38.93
C GLU A 139 58.66 17.83 37.99
N SER A 140 59.73 18.50 37.57
CA SER A 140 59.66 19.61 36.60
C SER A 140 59.11 19.17 35.24
N LYS A 141 59.46 17.98 34.75
CA LYS A 141 58.93 17.44 33.48
C LYS A 141 57.45 17.09 33.61
N SER A 142 57.06 16.38 34.67
CA SER A 142 55.69 15.95 34.96
C SER A 142 54.75 17.13 35.20
N GLN A 143 55.19 18.15 35.94
CA GLN A 143 54.43 19.39 36.15
C GLN A 143 54.18 20.15 34.84
N ARG A 144 55.19 20.27 33.96
CA ARG A 144 55.03 20.91 32.63
C ARG A 144 54.10 20.13 31.71
N ALA A 145 54.18 18.79 31.73
CA ALA A 145 53.26 17.93 30.99
C ALA A 145 51.81 18.11 31.46
N TYR A 146 51.59 18.11 32.78
CA TYR A 146 50.27 18.33 33.39
C TYR A 146 49.70 19.71 33.07
N ILE A 147 50.49 20.79 33.21
CA ILE A 147 50.05 22.14 32.84
C ILE A 147 49.67 22.19 31.35
N THR A 148 50.45 21.56 30.48
CA THR A 148 50.16 21.47 29.04
C THR A 148 48.83 20.76 28.78
N SER A 149 48.55 19.63 29.44
CA SER A 149 47.28 18.90 29.28
C SER A 149 46.09 19.70 29.81
N GLN A 150 46.23 20.44 30.92
CA GLN A 150 45.16 21.32 31.43
C GLN A 150 44.79 22.41 30.42
N TYR A 151 45.77 23.00 29.72
CA TYR A 151 45.47 23.94 28.64
C TYR A 151 44.74 23.27 27.46
N GLN A 152 45.08 22.03 27.10
CA GLN A 152 44.41 21.28 26.03
C GLN A 152 42.95 20.93 26.39
N THR A 153 42.69 20.33 27.55
CA THR A 153 41.31 20.04 28.01
C THR A 153 40.46 21.31 28.17
N GLY A 154 41.06 22.41 28.62
CA GLY A 154 40.40 23.71 28.62
C GLY A 154 40.05 24.21 27.21
N MET A 155 40.92 23.99 26.22
CA MET A 155 40.69 24.39 24.82
C MET A 155 39.51 23.62 24.22
N GLU A 156 39.42 22.33 24.48
CA GLU A 156 38.28 21.49 24.10
C GLU A 156 36.98 21.97 24.75
N SER A 157 37.03 22.37 26.03
CA SER A 157 35.88 22.90 26.78
C SER A 157 35.40 24.26 26.23
N ASP A 158 36.33 25.17 25.90
CA ASP A 158 36.01 26.44 25.25
C ASP A 158 35.45 26.21 23.83
N ALA A 159 36.03 25.27 23.07
CA ALA A 159 35.54 24.90 21.74
C ALA A 159 34.12 24.33 21.78
N ALA A 160 33.81 23.47 22.76
CA ALA A 160 32.46 22.95 22.99
C ALA A 160 31.48 24.07 23.39
N THR A 161 31.92 25.03 24.21
CA THR A 161 31.11 26.20 24.58
C THR A 161 30.78 27.07 23.36
N ILE A 162 31.77 27.32 22.51
CA ILE A 162 31.60 28.06 21.23
C ILE A 162 30.74 27.26 20.24
N ALA A 163 30.80 25.93 20.25
CA ALA A 163 29.97 25.09 19.40
C ALA A 163 28.48 25.20 19.75
N LEU A 164 28.16 25.43 21.04
CA LEU A 164 26.80 25.71 21.50
C LEU A 164 26.40 27.17 21.23
N ASP A 165 27.31 28.12 21.45
CA ASP A 165 27.10 29.54 21.16
C ASP A 165 28.31 30.26 20.55
N PRO A 166 28.33 30.45 19.21
CA PRO A 166 29.46 31.09 18.51
C PRO A 166 29.67 32.55 18.91
N SER A 167 28.69 33.20 19.56
CA SER A 167 28.84 34.57 20.07
C SER A 167 29.98 34.70 21.09
N GLN A 168 30.26 33.65 21.86
CA GLN A 168 31.30 33.63 22.90
C GLN A 168 32.72 33.53 22.35
N TYR A 169 32.92 33.33 21.04
CA TYR A 169 34.23 33.12 20.42
C TYR A 169 35.27 34.19 20.80
N ARG A 170 34.89 35.47 20.74
CA ARG A 170 35.80 36.60 21.03
C ARG A 170 36.31 36.56 22.47
N GLU A 171 35.40 36.40 23.43
CA GLU A 171 35.70 36.42 24.86
C GLU A 171 36.54 35.21 25.27
N ARG A 172 36.10 34.00 24.88
CA ARG A 172 36.80 32.74 25.17
C ARG A 172 38.21 32.72 24.60
N ARG A 173 38.39 33.17 23.35
CA ARG A 173 39.72 33.32 22.73
C ARG A 173 40.57 34.33 23.49
N ALA A 174 40.04 35.50 23.85
CA ALA A 174 40.80 36.53 24.57
C ALA A 174 41.27 36.04 25.95
N ALA A 175 40.38 35.40 26.72
CA ALA A 175 40.71 34.81 28.02
C ALA A 175 41.81 33.73 27.90
N ARG A 176 41.69 32.84 26.90
CA ARG A 176 42.67 31.77 26.64
C ARG A 176 44.04 32.29 26.23
N VAL A 177 44.09 33.29 25.35
CA VAL A 177 45.35 33.94 24.94
C VAL A 177 46.03 34.61 26.12
N GLY A 178 45.28 35.34 26.96
CA GLY A 178 45.81 35.94 28.19
C GLY A 178 46.36 34.91 29.17
N ALA A 179 45.62 33.82 29.41
CA ALA A 179 46.05 32.74 30.30
C ALA A 179 47.31 31.99 29.81
N LEU A 180 47.47 31.81 28.50
CA LEU A 180 48.67 31.21 27.90
C LEU A 180 49.86 32.17 27.91
N GLN A 181 49.64 33.48 27.74
CA GLN A 181 50.70 34.50 27.82
C GLN A 181 51.24 34.66 29.25
N ALA A 182 50.38 34.60 30.27
CA ALA A 182 50.76 34.63 31.68
C ALA A 182 51.41 33.31 32.19
N SER A 183 51.50 32.28 31.34
CA SER A 183 51.98 30.96 31.71
C SER A 183 53.51 30.89 31.88
N SER A 184 53.97 30.13 32.87
CA SER A 184 55.40 29.81 33.11
C SER A 184 55.98 28.77 32.14
N LEU A 185 55.19 28.29 31.18
CA LEU A 185 55.65 27.36 30.14
C LEU A 185 56.75 27.97 29.24
N PRO A 186 57.65 27.15 28.65
CA PRO A 186 58.62 27.63 27.66
C PRO A 186 57.96 28.22 26.40
N ASP A 187 58.60 29.22 25.79
CA ASP A 187 58.01 30.00 24.68
C ASP A 187 57.66 29.16 23.45
N GLY A 188 58.45 28.14 23.12
CA GLY A 188 58.12 27.19 22.04
C GLY A 188 56.84 26.39 22.31
N VAL A 189 56.57 26.03 23.57
CA VAL A 189 55.35 25.32 23.98
C VAL A 189 54.16 26.27 23.98
N LYS A 190 54.31 27.49 24.53
CA LYS A 190 53.27 28.53 24.51
C LYS A 190 52.86 28.88 23.08
N SER A 191 53.84 29.06 22.18
CA SER A 191 53.59 29.39 20.77
C SER A 191 52.82 28.28 20.03
N LYS A 192 53.11 27.00 20.34
CA LYS A 192 52.35 25.87 19.81
C LYS A 192 50.91 25.87 20.33
N LEU A 193 50.73 25.94 21.66
CA LEU A 193 49.42 25.93 22.30
C LEU A 193 48.54 27.11 21.88
N LEU A 194 49.12 28.29 21.67
CA LEU A 194 48.42 29.47 21.15
C LEU A 194 47.86 29.20 19.75
N ARG A 195 48.69 28.75 18.81
CA ARG A 195 48.25 28.43 17.44
C ARG A 195 47.18 27.33 17.41
N GLU A 196 47.40 26.27 18.18
CA GLU A 196 46.47 25.14 18.32
C GLU A 196 45.12 25.61 18.88
N SER A 197 45.14 26.49 19.88
CA SER A 197 43.94 27.13 20.45
C SER A 197 43.22 28.01 19.44
N GLU A 198 43.93 28.91 18.78
CA GLU A 198 43.31 29.86 17.82
C GLU A 198 42.58 29.13 16.70
N THR A 199 43.22 28.15 16.06
CA THR A 199 42.62 27.40 14.96
C THR A 199 41.48 26.48 15.44
N THR A 200 41.57 25.90 16.65
CA THR A 200 40.51 25.02 17.19
C THR A 200 39.26 25.81 17.56
N LEU A 201 39.41 26.91 18.31
CA LEU A 201 38.29 27.79 18.68
C LEU A 201 37.67 28.44 17.43
N ALA A 202 38.49 28.82 16.44
CA ALA A 202 37.99 29.40 15.19
C ALA A 202 37.17 28.39 14.36
N TYR A 203 37.60 27.13 14.31
CA TYR A 203 36.88 26.08 13.60
C TYR A 203 35.54 25.77 14.27
N ALA A 204 35.50 25.72 15.61
CA ALA A 204 34.25 25.55 16.36
C ALA A 204 33.26 26.71 16.10
N ALA A 205 33.75 27.96 16.10
CA ALA A 205 32.93 29.13 15.80
C ALA A 205 32.35 29.08 14.39
N GLY A 206 33.17 28.71 13.40
CA GLY A 206 32.73 28.57 12.01
C GLY A 206 31.68 27.48 11.84
N ALA A 207 31.92 26.28 12.39
CA ALA A 207 30.97 25.17 12.32
C ALA A 207 29.60 25.52 12.94
N ALA A 208 29.59 26.15 14.12
CA ALA A 208 28.34 26.54 14.79
C ALA A 208 27.62 27.73 14.16
N THR A 209 28.36 28.64 13.50
CA THR A 209 27.76 29.72 12.71
C THR A 209 27.03 29.15 11.49
N ILE A 210 27.68 28.22 10.78
CA ILE A 210 27.09 27.48 9.64
C ILE A 210 25.83 26.72 10.06
N ASP A 211 25.89 25.97 11.16
CA ASP A 211 24.76 25.16 11.62
C ASP A 211 23.53 26.00 12.03
N ARG A 212 23.72 27.29 12.36
CA ARG A 212 22.62 28.25 12.65
C ARG A 212 22.09 28.96 11.40
N ASP A 213 22.96 29.35 10.47
CA ASP A 213 22.59 30.01 9.21
C ASP A 213 23.50 29.57 8.04
N PRO A 214 23.16 28.45 7.35
CA PRO A 214 23.96 27.96 6.24
C PRO A 214 23.99 28.92 5.05
N HIS A 215 22.89 29.62 4.76
CA HIS A 215 22.78 30.52 3.61
C HIS A 215 23.62 31.79 3.82
N GLY A 216 23.53 32.41 5.00
CA GLY A 216 24.40 33.52 5.37
C GLY A 216 25.88 33.10 5.39
N ALA A 217 26.19 31.90 5.88
CA ALA A 217 27.55 31.38 5.86
C ALA A 217 28.11 31.22 4.42
N VAL A 218 27.33 30.72 3.44
CA VAL A 218 27.79 30.69 2.04
C VAL A 218 28.07 32.10 1.51
N GLN A 219 27.14 33.05 1.69
CA GLN A 219 27.30 34.44 1.22
C GLN A 219 28.55 35.10 1.81
N THR A 220 28.86 34.83 3.08
CA THR A 220 30.02 35.39 3.78
C THR A 220 31.34 34.74 3.36
N PHE A 221 31.37 33.44 3.01
CA PHE A 221 32.53 32.80 2.40
C PHE A 221 32.85 33.34 1.00
N ASP A 222 31.85 33.83 0.27
CA ASP A 222 32.02 34.49 -1.03
C ASP A 222 32.46 35.95 -0.86
N ALA A 223 31.92 36.68 0.12
CA ALA A 223 32.37 38.03 0.49
C ALA A 223 33.82 38.05 1.00
N ALA A 224 34.19 37.11 1.88
CA ALA A 224 35.55 36.95 2.37
C ALA A 224 36.55 36.61 1.23
N ALA A 225 36.11 35.85 0.22
CA ALA A 225 36.93 35.58 -0.97
C ALA A 225 37.15 36.84 -1.86
N ARG A 226 36.29 37.85 -1.75
CA ARG A 226 36.46 39.18 -2.37
C ARG A 226 37.26 40.17 -1.50
N GLY A 227 37.68 39.77 -0.29
CA GLY A 227 38.41 40.63 0.65
C GLY A 227 37.52 41.58 1.46
N GLU A 228 36.20 41.37 1.47
CA GLU A 228 35.26 42.20 2.24
C GLU A 228 35.28 41.81 3.74
N PRO A 229 35.42 42.78 4.67
CA PRO A 229 35.39 42.48 6.10
C PRO A 229 33.94 42.26 6.58
N VAL A 230 33.61 41.02 6.96
CA VAL A 230 32.26 40.68 7.44
C VAL A 230 32.23 40.51 8.96
N ALA A 231 31.41 41.31 9.64
CA ALA A 231 31.21 41.24 11.08
C ALA A 231 30.67 39.85 11.50
N GLY A 232 31.22 39.28 12.58
CA GLY A 232 30.90 37.93 13.04
C GLY A 232 31.80 36.81 12.48
N TYR A 233 32.56 37.08 11.41
CA TYR A 233 33.42 36.09 10.73
C TYR A 233 34.92 36.26 11.05
N GLU A 234 35.24 36.91 12.18
CA GLU A 234 36.61 37.20 12.63
C GLU A 234 37.46 35.96 12.94
N TRP A 235 36.83 34.79 13.02
CA TRP A 235 37.49 33.50 13.18
C TRP A 235 38.18 33.03 11.89
N VAL A 236 37.70 33.45 10.71
CA VAL A 236 38.21 33.00 9.39
C VAL A 236 39.72 33.23 9.24
N ARG A 237 40.24 34.36 9.74
CA ARG A 237 41.67 34.72 9.66
C ARG A 237 42.63 33.82 10.46
N PHE A 238 42.10 32.95 11.35
CA PHE A 238 42.88 32.02 12.16
C PHE A 238 42.82 30.57 11.65
N LEU A 239 42.17 30.37 10.49
CA LEU A 239 42.07 29.08 9.81
C LEU A 239 43.04 29.02 8.63
N ASP A 240 43.51 27.81 8.35
CA ASP A 240 44.22 27.48 7.12
C ASP A 240 43.23 27.33 5.94
N SER A 241 43.78 27.26 4.72
CA SER A 241 42.98 27.10 3.50
C SER A 241 42.17 25.80 3.49
N GLU A 242 42.66 24.73 4.09
CA GLU A 242 41.95 23.44 4.15
C GLU A 242 40.68 23.55 5.00
N LYS A 243 40.79 24.05 6.23
CA LYS A 243 39.65 24.25 7.14
C LYS A 243 38.63 25.23 6.59
N ILE A 244 39.07 26.27 5.87
CA ILE A 244 38.16 27.18 5.17
C ILE A 244 37.36 26.43 4.08
N GLN A 245 37.99 25.56 3.28
CA GLN A 245 37.25 24.76 2.29
C GLN A 245 36.33 23.72 2.95
N GLN A 246 36.76 23.05 4.03
CA GLN A 246 35.92 22.12 4.78
C GLN A 246 34.63 22.80 5.29
N LEU A 247 34.76 23.99 5.87
CA LEU A 247 33.63 24.78 6.35
C LEU A 247 32.75 25.32 5.19
N ARG A 248 33.34 25.75 4.07
CA ARG A 248 32.58 26.15 2.86
C ARG A 248 31.73 24.99 2.31
N THR A 249 32.33 23.81 2.17
CA THR A 249 31.61 22.59 1.71
C THR A 249 30.50 22.21 2.68
N ARG A 250 30.70 22.35 4.01
CA ARG A 250 29.64 22.16 5.02
C ARG A 250 28.48 23.13 4.79
N ALA A 251 28.77 24.42 4.60
CA ALA A 251 27.76 25.46 4.40
C ALA A 251 26.93 25.21 3.14
N GLN A 252 27.58 24.93 2.01
CA GLN A 252 26.91 24.58 0.75
C GLN A 252 26.03 23.34 0.91
N THR A 253 26.58 22.25 1.48
CA THR A 253 25.84 21.00 1.69
C THR A 253 24.61 21.18 2.59
N GLN A 254 24.66 22.08 3.58
CA GLN A 254 23.52 22.37 4.45
C GLN A 254 22.50 23.30 3.78
N SER A 255 22.94 24.33 3.05
CA SER A 255 22.10 25.18 2.20
C SER A 255 21.29 24.33 1.21
N ASP A 256 21.96 23.47 0.44
CA ASP A 256 21.34 22.60 -0.56
C ASP A 256 20.29 21.65 0.07
N ARG A 257 20.53 21.17 1.29
CA ARG A 257 19.58 20.33 2.04
C ARG A 257 18.34 21.11 2.47
N LEU A 258 18.48 22.37 2.89
CA LEU A 258 17.36 23.23 3.24
C LEU A 258 16.53 23.57 1.99
N ASP A 259 17.18 24.00 0.91
CA ASP A 259 16.52 24.31 -0.37
C ASP A 259 15.79 23.09 -0.95
N THR A 260 16.46 21.92 -0.97
CA THR A 260 15.85 20.67 -1.44
C THR A 260 14.66 20.28 -0.59
N ARG A 261 14.75 20.44 0.73
CA ARG A 261 13.62 20.16 1.64
C ARG A 261 12.44 21.09 1.37
N ALA A 262 12.67 22.39 1.22
CA ALA A 262 11.63 23.37 0.91
C ALA A 262 10.93 23.06 -0.41
N ARG A 263 11.70 22.75 -1.47
CA ARG A 263 11.18 22.32 -2.78
C ARG A 263 10.34 21.04 -2.67
N VAL A 264 10.84 20.00 -2.00
CA VAL A 264 10.10 18.75 -1.80
C VAL A 264 8.82 18.94 -0.97
N GLU A 265 8.82 19.83 0.02
CA GLU A 265 7.61 20.18 0.79
C GLU A 265 6.58 20.95 -0.08
N GLN A 266 7.04 21.85 -0.97
CA GLN A 266 6.20 22.52 -1.96
C GLN A 266 5.63 21.54 -3.00
N ASP A 267 6.46 20.70 -3.61
CA ASP A 267 6.05 19.67 -4.59
C ASP A 267 5.02 18.71 -3.99
N ARG A 268 5.19 18.33 -2.70
CA ARG A 268 4.20 17.54 -1.94
C ARG A 268 2.92 18.29 -1.66
N ALA A 269 2.91 19.62 -1.59
CA ALA A 269 1.68 20.41 -1.50
C ALA A 269 0.97 20.44 -2.87
N THR A 270 1.70 20.76 -3.94
CA THR A 270 1.21 20.75 -5.34
C THR A 270 0.61 19.38 -5.70
N ALA A 271 1.33 18.28 -5.49
CA ALA A 271 0.86 16.92 -5.77
C ALA A 271 -0.27 16.43 -4.82
N ARG A 272 -0.53 17.12 -3.70
CA ARG A 272 -1.75 16.91 -2.90
C ARG A 272 -2.92 17.67 -3.51
N GLY A 273 -2.73 18.95 -3.87
CA GLY A 273 -3.77 19.76 -4.50
C GLY A 273 -4.25 19.18 -5.84
N GLN A 274 -3.33 18.71 -6.70
CA GLN A 274 -3.68 18.05 -7.96
C GLN A 274 -4.51 16.77 -7.74
N ARG A 275 -4.17 15.96 -6.73
CA ARG A 275 -4.97 14.77 -6.37
C ARG A 275 -6.35 15.14 -5.84
N ALA A 276 -6.46 16.18 -5.02
CA ALA A 276 -7.75 16.67 -4.54
C ALA A 276 -8.65 17.12 -5.70
N LEU A 277 -8.14 17.87 -6.68
CA LEU A 277 -8.90 18.21 -7.89
C LEU A 277 -9.36 16.96 -8.67
N GLY A 278 -8.50 15.95 -8.81
CA GLY A 278 -8.85 14.69 -9.47
C GLY A 278 -9.87 13.84 -8.72
N GLU A 279 -9.92 13.93 -7.39
CA GLU A 279 -10.97 13.30 -6.56
C GLU A 279 -12.30 14.07 -6.68
N VAL A 280 -12.26 15.41 -6.66
CA VAL A 280 -13.43 16.28 -6.88
C VAL A 280 -14.03 16.06 -8.26
N ASP A 281 -13.22 16.01 -9.33
CA ASP A 281 -13.69 15.78 -10.70
C ASP A 281 -14.47 14.45 -10.82
N LYS A 282 -13.89 13.39 -10.24
CA LYS A 282 -14.54 12.07 -10.18
C LYS A 282 -15.87 12.16 -9.42
N GLN A 283 -15.89 12.75 -8.23
CA GLN A 283 -17.12 12.85 -7.45
C GLN A 283 -18.21 13.65 -8.20
N VAL A 284 -17.88 14.84 -8.73
CA VAL A 284 -18.82 15.68 -9.47
C VAL A 284 -19.35 14.97 -10.72
N SER A 285 -18.51 14.24 -11.45
CA SER A 285 -18.93 13.49 -12.65
C SER A 285 -19.84 12.27 -12.36
N THR A 286 -19.92 11.78 -11.11
CA THR A 286 -20.96 10.81 -10.73
C THR A 286 -22.36 11.43 -10.61
N GLY A 287 -22.43 12.76 -10.45
CA GLY A 287 -23.67 13.46 -10.09
C GLY A 287 -24.10 13.33 -8.63
N ILE A 288 -23.41 12.55 -7.80
CA ILE A 288 -23.72 12.40 -6.37
C ILE A 288 -23.06 13.54 -5.58
N PRO A 289 -23.78 14.24 -4.67
CA PRO A 289 -23.17 15.25 -3.81
C PRO A 289 -21.95 14.73 -3.04
N ALA A 290 -20.86 15.48 -3.02
CA ALA A 290 -19.76 15.22 -2.11
C ALA A 290 -20.20 15.37 -0.64
N ARG A 291 -19.66 14.54 0.26
CA ARG A 291 -19.92 14.67 1.70
C ARG A 291 -19.16 15.87 2.27
N THR A 292 -19.67 16.46 3.34
CA THR A 292 -19.04 17.60 4.02
C THR A 292 -17.59 17.31 4.41
N ASP A 293 -17.30 16.11 4.90
CA ASP A 293 -15.96 15.69 5.32
C ASP A 293 -14.97 15.58 4.13
N ASP A 294 -15.44 15.11 2.97
CA ASP A 294 -14.64 15.05 1.75
C ASP A 294 -14.31 16.47 1.25
N ILE A 295 -15.30 17.38 1.25
CA ILE A 295 -15.10 18.79 0.88
C ILE A 295 -14.09 19.47 1.82
N LEU A 296 -14.17 19.23 3.13
CA LEU A 296 -13.22 19.74 4.11
C LEU A 296 -11.81 19.15 3.89
N ARG A 297 -11.70 17.85 3.60
CA ARG A 297 -10.42 17.19 3.26
C ARG A 297 -9.78 17.83 2.03
N TRP A 298 -10.52 17.96 0.94
CA TRP A 298 -10.02 18.53 -0.32
C TRP A 298 -9.64 20.01 -0.17
N SER A 299 -10.47 20.80 0.52
CA SER A 299 -10.16 22.20 0.86
C SER A 299 -8.83 22.32 1.62
N GLY A 300 -8.60 21.46 2.63
CA GLY A 300 -7.34 21.39 3.35
C GLY A 300 -6.14 20.94 2.50
N MET A 301 -6.36 20.15 1.45
CA MET A 301 -5.31 19.69 0.53
C MET A 301 -4.91 20.72 -0.53
N VAL A 302 -5.81 21.63 -0.93
CA VAL A 302 -5.53 22.68 -1.94
C VAL A 302 -5.13 24.02 -1.32
N LYS A 303 -5.44 24.27 -0.05
CA LYS A 303 -5.23 25.56 0.63
C LYS A 303 -3.77 26.05 0.52
N GLY A 304 -3.57 27.27 0.03
CA GLY A 304 -2.25 27.87 -0.16
C GLY A 304 -1.46 27.31 -1.36
N THR A 305 -2.09 26.50 -2.22
CA THR A 305 -1.52 26.06 -3.51
C THR A 305 -2.21 26.77 -4.68
N GLU A 306 -1.61 26.70 -5.87
CA GLU A 306 -2.23 27.19 -7.12
C GLU A 306 -3.61 26.58 -7.42
N TYR A 307 -3.92 25.40 -6.85
CA TYR A 307 -5.18 24.69 -7.07
C TYR A 307 -6.35 25.18 -6.22
N GLU A 308 -6.14 26.13 -5.29
CA GLU A 308 -7.21 26.63 -4.42
C GLU A 308 -8.31 27.37 -5.22
N ALA A 309 -7.94 28.14 -6.24
CA ALA A 309 -8.91 28.83 -7.09
C ALA A 309 -9.69 27.86 -8.02
N PRO A 310 -9.05 26.95 -8.78
CA PRO A 310 -9.74 25.89 -9.52
C PRO A 310 -10.68 25.05 -8.64
N PHE A 311 -10.29 24.69 -7.42
CA PHE A 311 -11.14 23.94 -6.49
C PHE A 311 -12.44 24.70 -6.16
N ARG A 312 -12.33 25.99 -5.81
CA ARG A 312 -13.50 26.83 -5.52
C ARG A 312 -14.43 26.97 -6.73
N GLU A 313 -13.88 26.98 -7.95
CA GLU A 313 -14.67 26.99 -9.19
C GLU A 313 -15.40 25.66 -9.42
N MET A 314 -14.72 24.52 -9.25
CA MET A 314 -15.34 23.19 -9.36
C MET A 314 -16.48 23.01 -8.35
N MET A 315 -16.33 23.52 -7.11
CA MET A 315 -17.40 23.50 -6.11
C MET A 315 -18.64 24.31 -6.55
N ARG A 316 -18.47 25.46 -7.23
CA ARG A 316 -19.62 26.19 -7.82
C ARG A 316 -20.26 25.41 -8.97
N GLY A 317 -19.45 24.72 -9.78
CA GLY A 317 -19.94 23.82 -10.83
C GLY A 317 -20.75 22.64 -10.25
N GLN A 318 -20.40 22.15 -9.06
CA GLN A 318 -21.17 21.12 -8.36
C GLN A 318 -22.58 21.59 -8.03
N ASP A 319 -22.77 22.85 -7.61
CA ASP A 319 -24.11 23.40 -7.33
C ASP A 319 -24.99 23.46 -8.60
N GLU A 320 -24.42 23.79 -9.76
CA GLU A 320 -25.13 23.72 -11.05
C GLU A 320 -25.51 22.27 -11.39
N VAL A 321 -24.59 21.32 -11.25
CA VAL A 321 -24.86 19.89 -11.46
C VAL A 321 -25.99 19.41 -10.54
N GLN A 322 -25.95 19.74 -9.25
CA GLN A 322 -27.01 19.36 -8.30
C GLN A 322 -28.36 20.02 -8.61
N ARG A 323 -28.37 21.26 -9.10
CA ARG A 323 -29.59 21.93 -9.56
C ARG A 323 -30.18 21.22 -10.78
N VAL A 324 -29.39 20.93 -11.80
CA VAL A 324 -29.86 20.27 -13.03
C VAL A 324 -30.35 18.86 -12.74
N LEU A 325 -29.63 18.08 -11.91
CA LEU A 325 -30.03 16.72 -11.56
C LEU A 325 -31.34 16.63 -10.76
N ARG A 326 -31.85 17.73 -10.20
CA ARG A 326 -33.19 17.79 -9.57
C ARG A 326 -34.33 17.99 -10.57
N LEU A 327 -34.04 18.40 -11.81
CA LEU A 327 -35.04 18.52 -12.88
C LEU A 327 -35.47 17.13 -13.39
N PRO A 328 -36.67 17.00 -14.00
CA PRO A 328 -37.05 15.82 -14.78
C PRO A 328 -36.00 15.43 -15.83
N VAL A 329 -35.86 14.14 -16.13
CA VAL A 329 -34.80 13.63 -17.03
C VAL A 329 -34.85 14.27 -18.43
N GLN A 330 -36.03 14.55 -18.97
CA GLN A 330 -36.14 15.25 -20.26
C GLN A 330 -35.58 16.67 -20.20
N GLU A 331 -35.88 17.42 -19.13
CA GLU A 331 -35.35 18.77 -18.90
C GLU A 331 -33.82 18.76 -18.70
N GLN A 332 -33.26 17.73 -18.03
CA GLN A 332 -31.80 17.55 -17.93
C GLN A 332 -31.15 17.46 -19.31
N THR A 333 -31.72 16.66 -20.22
CA THR A 333 -31.21 16.53 -21.59
C THR A 333 -31.40 17.80 -22.42
N ALA A 334 -32.54 18.48 -22.27
CA ALA A 334 -32.80 19.76 -22.94
C ALA A 334 -31.81 20.85 -22.49
N TYR A 335 -31.53 20.95 -21.19
CA TYR A 335 -30.59 21.92 -20.62
C TYR A 335 -29.17 21.76 -21.19
N ILE A 336 -28.68 20.53 -21.31
CA ILE A 336 -27.37 20.26 -21.91
C ILE A 336 -27.35 20.65 -23.39
N GLN A 337 -28.40 20.35 -24.15
CA GLN A 337 -28.48 20.71 -25.57
C GLN A 337 -28.55 22.24 -25.76
N GLU A 338 -29.32 22.95 -24.95
CA GLU A 338 -29.38 24.41 -24.96
C GLU A 338 -28.01 25.03 -24.63
N ARG A 339 -27.34 24.55 -23.58
CA ARG A 339 -25.96 24.98 -23.24
C ARG A 339 -24.98 24.71 -24.39
N ARG A 340 -25.04 23.55 -25.05
CA ARG A 340 -24.19 23.23 -26.23
C ARG A 340 -24.47 24.17 -27.40
N LEU A 341 -25.74 24.41 -27.73
CA LEU A 341 -26.13 25.35 -28.80
C LEU A 341 -25.68 26.78 -28.50
N LYS A 342 -25.75 27.21 -27.23
CA LYS A 342 -25.24 28.51 -26.82
C LYS A 342 -23.72 28.61 -26.98
N GLN A 343 -22.96 27.61 -26.53
CA GLN A 343 -21.50 27.55 -26.72
C GLN A 343 -21.09 27.55 -28.20
N GLN A 344 -21.89 26.95 -29.09
CA GLN A 344 -21.66 26.98 -30.55
C GLN A 344 -21.95 28.35 -31.19
N ARG A 345 -22.88 29.14 -30.62
CA ARG A 345 -23.26 30.47 -31.15
C ARG A 345 -22.40 31.60 -30.62
N ASP A 346 -22.20 31.62 -29.31
CA ASP A 346 -21.57 32.73 -28.58
C ASP A 346 -20.06 32.48 -28.34
N GLY A 347 -19.59 31.27 -28.62
CA GLY A 347 -18.29 30.77 -28.18
C GLY A 347 -18.30 30.28 -26.73
N ALA A 348 -17.20 29.66 -26.30
CA ALA A 348 -17.01 29.18 -24.94
C ALA A 348 -15.53 29.28 -24.53
N ASN A 349 -15.28 29.60 -23.26
CA ASN A 349 -13.94 29.44 -22.69
C ASN A 349 -13.72 27.97 -22.26
N THR A 350 -12.47 27.62 -21.96
CA THR A 350 -12.08 26.26 -21.58
C THR A 350 -12.73 25.76 -20.28
N ALA A 351 -13.03 26.66 -19.33
CA ALA A 351 -13.71 26.29 -18.09
C ALA A 351 -15.19 25.96 -18.33
N ASP A 352 -15.90 26.73 -19.17
CA ASP A 352 -17.29 26.48 -19.56
C ASP A 352 -17.46 25.15 -20.32
N ILE A 353 -16.50 24.80 -21.18
CA ILE A 353 -16.47 23.50 -21.86
C ILE A 353 -16.31 22.37 -20.82
N ALA A 354 -15.33 22.47 -19.91
CA ALA A 354 -15.09 21.47 -18.87
C ALA A 354 -16.25 21.35 -17.87
N ASN A 355 -16.93 22.46 -17.54
CA ASN A 355 -18.15 22.46 -16.72
C ASN A 355 -19.30 21.73 -17.42
N LEU A 356 -19.51 21.98 -18.72
CA LEU A 356 -20.57 21.33 -19.50
C LEU A 356 -20.29 19.83 -19.74
N ASP A 357 -19.04 19.44 -19.94
CA ASP A 357 -18.64 18.03 -20.05
C ASP A 357 -18.86 17.27 -18.73
N ARG A 358 -18.49 17.88 -17.58
CA ARG A 358 -18.81 17.33 -16.24
C ARG A 358 -20.32 17.17 -16.06
N LEU A 359 -21.10 18.16 -16.47
CA LEU A 359 -22.57 18.11 -16.40
C LEU A 359 -23.16 17.01 -17.31
N SER A 360 -22.67 16.86 -18.54
CA SER A 360 -23.10 15.79 -19.46
C SER A 360 -22.85 14.41 -18.85
N ARG A 361 -21.63 14.17 -18.34
CA ARG A 361 -21.27 12.91 -17.68
C ARG A 361 -22.12 12.64 -16.43
N ALA A 362 -22.40 13.67 -15.63
CA ALA A 362 -23.25 13.54 -14.45
C ALA A 362 -24.71 13.18 -14.81
N VAL A 363 -25.28 13.77 -15.86
CA VAL A 363 -26.62 13.43 -16.36
C VAL A 363 -26.64 12.04 -17.02
N GLU A 364 -25.62 11.68 -17.79
CA GLU A 364 -25.47 10.34 -18.38
C GLU A 364 -25.34 9.26 -17.29
N SER A 365 -24.53 9.50 -16.25
CA SER A 365 -24.42 8.63 -15.07
C SER A 365 -25.75 8.51 -14.33
N ASN A 366 -26.42 9.64 -14.05
CA ASN A 366 -27.70 9.68 -13.37
C ASN A 366 -28.82 8.95 -14.14
N THR A 367 -28.87 9.09 -15.47
CA THR A 367 -29.86 8.42 -16.32
C THR A 367 -29.55 6.94 -16.51
N LYS A 368 -28.27 6.55 -16.57
CA LYS A 368 -27.86 5.14 -16.50
C LYS A 368 -28.27 4.51 -15.17
N MET A 369 -27.99 5.17 -14.04
CA MET A 369 -28.35 4.69 -12.70
C MET A 369 -29.87 4.57 -12.56
N LEU A 370 -30.66 5.52 -13.05
CA LEU A 370 -32.12 5.43 -13.06
C LEU A 370 -32.63 4.21 -13.84
N ARG A 371 -32.00 3.88 -14.97
CA ARG A 371 -32.38 2.76 -15.83
C ARG A 371 -31.96 1.40 -15.24
N GLU A 372 -30.73 1.29 -14.75
CA GLU A 372 -30.08 0.03 -14.39
C GLU A 372 -30.11 -0.30 -12.90
N ALA A 373 -30.27 0.71 -12.04
CA ALA A 373 -30.27 0.59 -10.57
C ALA A 373 -31.25 1.60 -9.92
N PRO A 374 -32.56 1.55 -10.25
CA PRO A 374 -33.54 2.54 -9.79
C PRO A 374 -33.67 2.65 -8.27
N LEU A 375 -33.44 1.56 -7.52
CA LEU A 375 -33.47 1.60 -6.05
C LEU A 375 -32.30 2.42 -5.48
N SER A 376 -31.06 2.19 -5.95
CA SER A 376 -29.90 3.01 -5.57
C SER A 376 -30.03 4.46 -6.05
N TRP A 377 -30.72 4.70 -7.16
CA TRP A 377 -31.06 6.06 -7.62
C TRP A 377 -31.96 6.80 -6.62
N VAL A 378 -32.94 6.11 -6.02
CA VAL A 378 -33.84 6.67 -4.99
C VAL A 378 -33.07 6.89 -3.70
N GLU A 379 -32.33 5.89 -3.22
CA GLU A 379 -31.50 5.98 -2.00
C GLU A 379 -30.57 7.20 -2.02
N ASN A 380 -29.88 7.42 -3.15
CA ASN A 380 -28.98 8.57 -3.36
C ASN A 380 -29.69 9.94 -3.38
N ARG A 381 -31.02 9.99 -3.58
CA ARG A 381 -31.81 11.25 -3.61
C ARG A 381 -32.64 11.49 -2.35
N SER A 382 -33.22 10.44 -1.77
CA SER A 382 -34.12 10.53 -0.62
C SER A 382 -33.41 10.43 0.72
N ALA A 383 -32.14 9.96 0.73
CA ALA A 383 -31.41 9.54 1.92
C ALA A 383 -32.13 8.46 2.76
N GLN A 384 -33.11 7.77 2.17
CA GLN A 384 -33.77 6.62 2.77
C GLN A 384 -33.06 5.36 2.29
N ALA A 385 -32.42 4.66 3.22
CA ALA A 385 -31.74 3.40 2.94
C ALA A 385 -32.76 2.33 2.49
N VAL A 386 -32.42 1.59 1.43
CA VAL A 386 -33.26 0.49 0.96
C VAL A 386 -32.99 -0.74 1.82
N THR A 387 -33.95 -1.13 2.66
CA THR A 387 -33.80 -2.30 3.56
C THR A 387 -33.44 -3.56 2.77
N PRO A 388 -32.29 -4.20 3.02
CA PRO A 388 -31.85 -5.38 2.27
C PRO A 388 -32.81 -6.57 2.40
N LEU A 389 -32.91 -7.38 1.35
CA LEU A 389 -33.70 -8.61 1.33
C LEU A 389 -32.94 -9.77 1.99
N ASP A 390 -33.61 -10.53 2.85
CA ASP A 390 -33.07 -11.77 3.43
C ASP A 390 -33.64 -13.00 2.68
N PHE A 391 -32.81 -13.58 1.81
CA PHE A 391 -33.13 -14.81 1.08
C PHE A 391 -33.04 -16.07 1.94
N GLY A 392 -32.35 -16.05 3.09
CA GLY A 392 -32.19 -17.20 3.98
C GLY A 392 -33.50 -17.65 4.61
N GLN A 393 -34.44 -16.73 4.81
CA GLN A 393 -35.75 -17.01 5.42
C GLN A 393 -36.79 -17.55 4.44
N MET A 394 -36.49 -17.65 3.13
CA MET A 394 -37.44 -18.16 2.11
C MET A 394 -37.95 -19.57 2.42
N ALA A 395 -37.20 -20.40 3.16
CA ALA A 395 -37.67 -21.71 3.59
C ALA A 395 -38.93 -21.67 4.47
N THR A 396 -39.27 -20.51 5.07
CA THR A 396 -40.41 -20.34 5.99
C THR A 396 -41.55 -19.53 5.37
N PRO A 397 -42.84 -19.85 5.67
CA PRO A 397 -43.98 -19.05 5.20
C PRO A 397 -43.99 -17.59 5.70
N ALA A 398 -43.40 -17.32 6.86
CA ALA A 398 -43.26 -15.96 7.39
C ALA A 398 -42.20 -15.17 6.63
N GLY A 399 -41.06 -15.81 6.32
CA GLY A 399 -39.98 -15.22 5.53
C GLY A 399 -40.38 -14.91 4.09
N THR A 400 -41.13 -15.80 3.43
CA THR A 400 -41.66 -15.51 2.07
C THR A 400 -42.67 -14.36 2.07
N ALA A 401 -43.50 -14.24 3.11
CA ALA A 401 -44.42 -13.12 3.25
C ALA A 401 -43.68 -11.78 3.48
N ALA A 402 -42.64 -11.78 4.32
CA ALA A 402 -41.81 -10.60 4.58
C ALA A 402 -41.01 -10.17 3.33
N LEU A 403 -40.36 -11.13 2.66
CA LEU A 403 -39.69 -10.92 1.37
C LEU A 403 -40.65 -10.34 0.33
N GLY A 404 -41.86 -10.90 0.24
CA GLY A 404 -42.86 -10.43 -0.72
C GLY A 404 -43.41 -9.04 -0.42
N GLN A 405 -43.50 -8.64 0.85
CA GLN A 405 -43.83 -7.26 1.19
C GLN A 405 -42.73 -6.30 0.72
N ALA A 406 -41.47 -6.57 1.07
CA ALA A 406 -40.34 -5.73 0.68
C ALA A 406 -40.18 -5.64 -0.85
N LEU A 407 -40.39 -6.73 -1.59
CA LEU A 407 -40.40 -6.72 -3.05
C LEU A 407 -41.53 -5.86 -3.63
N ARG A 408 -42.76 -5.94 -3.08
CA ARG A 408 -43.87 -5.09 -3.52
C ARG A 408 -43.60 -3.61 -3.26
N ASP A 409 -43.14 -3.25 -2.07
CA ASP A 409 -42.82 -1.86 -1.70
C ASP A 409 -41.77 -1.26 -2.67
N ARG A 410 -40.73 -2.03 -2.99
CA ARG A 410 -39.70 -1.67 -3.98
C ARG A 410 -40.25 -1.55 -5.41
N SER A 411 -41.07 -2.51 -5.84
CA SER A 411 -41.72 -2.45 -7.16
C SER A 411 -42.66 -1.25 -7.30
N ASP A 412 -43.37 -0.85 -6.23
CA ASP A 412 -44.26 0.32 -6.26
C ASP A 412 -43.47 1.64 -6.31
N VAL A 413 -42.31 1.72 -5.65
CA VAL A 413 -41.35 2.82 -5.87
C VAL A 413 -40.90 2.86 -7.33
N ILE A 414 -40.53 1.73 -7.94
CA ILE A 414 -40.09 1.66 -9.34
C ILE A 414 -41.23 2.01 -10.31
N ARG A 415 -42.47 1.57 -10.06
CA ARG A 415 -43.65 1.97 -10.83
C ARG A 415 -43.93 3.46 -10.71
N GLY A 416 -43.70 4.05 -9.54
CA GLY A 416 -43.72 5.50 -9.33
C GLY A 416 -42.73 6.22 -10.26
N LEU A 417 -41.47 5.75 -10.31
CA LEU A 417 -40.46 6.26 -11.23
C LEU A 417 -40.85 6.07 -12.70
N GLN A 418 -41.40 4.91 -13.08
CA GLN A 418 -41.86 4.63 -14.44
C GLN A 418 -42.99 5.56 -14.90
N ARG A 419 -43.90 5.97 -14.00
CA ARG A 419 -44.95 6.97 -14.31
C ARG A 419 -44.40 8.39 -14.41
N ALA A 420 -43.36 8.71 -13.64
CA ALA A 420 -42.73 10.04 -13.61
C ALA A 420 -41.70 10.28 -14.73
N ASN A 421 -41.40 9.26 -15.56
CA ASN A 421 -40.39 9.31 -16.62
C ASN A 421 -40.95 8.78 -17.94
N PRO A 422 -40.28 9.02 -19.08
CA PRO A 422 -40.72 8.50 -20.38
C PRO A 422 -40.77 6.97 -20.43
N ALA A 423 -41.67 6.43 -21.24
CA ALA A 423 -41.80 4.98 -21.44
C ALA A 423 -40.45 4.36 -21.84
N GLY A 424 -40.07 3.26 -21.15
CA GLY A 424 -38.80 2.57 -21.35
C GLY A 424 -37.57 3.21 -20.68
N ALA A 425 -37.70 4.38 -20.02
CA ALA A 425 -36.57 5.03 -19.33
C ALA A 425 -36.13 4.28 -18.05
N VAL A 426 -37.08 3.63 -17.36
CA VAL A 426 -36.86 2.95 -16.07
C VAL A 426 -37.26 1.47 -16.20
N GLN A 427 -36.32 0.56 -15.96
CA GLN A 427 -36.58 -0.88 -16.00
C GLN A 427 -37.11 -1.38 -14.65
N MET A 428 -37.95 -2.43 -14.66
CA MET A 428 -38.36 -3.10 -13.43
C MET A 428 -37.18 -3.88 -12.85
N ARG A 429 -36.56 -3.34 -11.81
CA ARG A 429 -35.31 -3.84 -11.21
C ARG A 429 -35.37 -3.77 -9.67
N PRO A 430 -36.15 -4.67 -9.01
CA PRO A 430 -36.45 -4.60 -7.59
C PRO A 430 -35.35 -5.19 -6.67
N LEU A 431 -34.28 -5.77 -7.21
CA LEU A 431 -33.11 -6.21 -6.44
C LEU A 431 -31.97 -5.18 -6.46
N LEU A 432 -31.24 -5.07 -5.35
CA LEU A 432 -29.91 -4.47 -5.31
C LEU A 432 -28.89 -5.42 -5.96
N ALA A 433 -27.73 -4.91 -6.39
CA ALA A 433 -26.71 -5.73 -7.06
C ALA A 433 -26.25 -6.92 -6.21
N ALA A 434 -25.90 -6.68 -4.95
CA ALA A 434 -25.49 -7.73 -4.01
C ALA A 434 -26.60 -8.77 -3.74
N GLU A 435 -27.88 -8.38 -3.82
CA GLU A 435 -29.01 -9.30 -3.64
C GLU A 435 -29.19 -10.21 -4.85
N ALA A 436 -29.01 -9.69 -6.06
CA ALA A 436 -29.03 -10.49 -7.29
C ALA A 436 -27.86 -11.51 -7.31
N GLU A 437 -26.68 -11.11 -6.82
CA GLU A 437 -25.53 -12.00 -6.62
C GLU A 437 -25.81 -13.07 -5.56
N GLN A 438 -26.37 -12.71 -4.40
CA GLN A 438 -26.74 -13.66 -3.34
C GLN A 438 -27.79 -14.68 -3.82
N LEU A 439 -28.83 -14.21 -4.50
CA LEU A 439 -29.89 -15.06 -5.06
C LEU A 439 -29.33 -16.04 -6.09
N SER A 440 -28.45 -15.57 -7.00
CA SER A 440 -27.72 -16.42 -7.94
C SER A 440 -26.81 -17.42 -7.23
N GLY A 441 -26.08 -17.01 -6.19
CA GLY A 441 -25.21 -17.87 -5.40
C GLY A 441 -25.98 -19.01 -4.72
N ALA A 442 -27.09 -18.68 -4.07
CA ALA A 442 -27.99 -19.64 -3.45
C ALA A 442 -28.55 -20.64 -4.49
N PHE A 443 -29.00 -20.14 -5.65
CA PHE A 443 -29.50 -20.99 -6.74
C PHE A 443 -28.41 -21.93 -7.30
N LYS A 444 -27.16 -21.46 -7.45
CA LYS A 444 -26.04 -22.26 -7.94
C LYS A 444 -25.65 -23.38 -6.98
N GLN A 445 -25.79 -23.18 -5.67
CA GLN A 445 -25.45 -24.16 -4.61
C GLN A 445 -26.59 -25.13 -4.30
N ALA A 446 -27.84 -24.74 -4.52
CA ALA A 446 -29.04 -25.53 -4.26
C ALA A 446 -29.13 -26.83 -5.09
N GLY A 447 -29.65 -27.90 -4.46
CA GLY A 447 -29.99 -29.16 -5.15
C GLY A 447 -31.26 -29.04 -6.00
N ALA A 448 -31.57 -30.05 -6.82
CA ALA A 448 -32.70 -29.99 -7.77
C ALA A 448 -34.09 -29.69 -7.14
N ARG A 449 -34.33 -30.14 -5.91
CA ARG A 449 -35.57 -29.84 -5.18
C ARG A 449 -35.62 -28.40 -4.68
N GLU A 450 -34.49 -27.91 -4.17
CA GLU A 450 -34.32 -26.58 -3.61
C GLU A 450 -34.37 -25.50 -4.70
N LYS A 451 -33.75 -25.73 -5.86
CA LYS A 451 -33.83 -24.85 -7.04
C LYS A 451 -35.28 -24.57 -7.46
N ARG A 452 -36.13 -25.61 -7.51
CA ARG A 452 -37.57 -25.45 -7.78
C ARG A 452 -38.28 -24.66 -6.68
N GLN A 453 -37.96 -24.92 -5.42
CA GLN A 453 -38.53 -24.21 -4.28
C GLN A 453 -38.17 -22.72 -4.31
N ILE A 454 -36.91 -22.37 -4.56
CA ILE A 454 -36.44 -20.98 -4.73
C ILE A 454 -37.24 -20.26 -5.82
N LEU A 455 -37.33 -20.84 -7.02
CA LEU A 455 -38.00 -20.18 -8.15
C LEU A 455 -39.51 -20.02 -7.92
N GLY A 456 -40.18 -21.00 -7.33
CA GLY A 456 -41.60 -20.93 -7.00
C GLY A 456 -41.88 -19.95 -5.86
N GLN A 457 -41.11 -19.98 -4.77
CA GLN A 457 -41.26 -19.03 -3.66
C GLN A 457 -40.98 -17.59 -4.10
N LEU A 458 -40.00 -17.39 -4.98
CA LEU A 458 -39.71 -16.09 -5.58
C LEU A 458 -40.86 -15.56 -6.45
N PHE A 459 -41.54 -16.43 -7.20
CA PHE A 459 -42.74 -16.06 -7.97
C PHE A 459 -43.86 -15.56 -7.05
N TRP A 460 -44.20 -16.34 -6.02
CA TRP A 460 -45.26 -15.96 -5.07
C TRP A 460 -44.89 -14.72 -4.24
N ALA A 461 -43.63 -14.57 -3.83
CA ALA A 461 -43.14 -13.37 -3.14
C ALA A 461 -43.18 -12.12 -4.04
N SER A 462 -42.89 -12.24 -5.34
CA SER A 462 -42.94 -11.11 -6.28
C SER A 462 -44.33 -10.48 -6.39
N GLY A 463 -45.40 -11.23 -6.09
CA GLY A 463 -46.79 -10.77 -6.04
C GLY A 463 -47.39 -10.28 -7.36
N SER A 464 -46.60 -10.18 -8.43
CA SER A 464 -46.97 -9.65 -9.73
C SER A 464 -45.98 -10.11 -10.81
N ALA A 465 -46.48 -10.31 -12.04
CA ALA A 465 -45.69 -10.86 -13.14
C ALA A 465 -44.57 -9.92 -13.61
N ASP A 466 -44.80 -8.61 -13.62
CA ASP A 466 -43.79 -7.59 -13.96
C ASP A 466 -42.63 -7.59 -12.95
N THR A 467 -42.92 -7.68 -11.65
CA THR A 467 -41.89 -7.79 -10.59
C THR A 467 -41.04 -9.05 -10.78
N TYR A 468 -41.69 -10.20 -11.01
CA TYR A 468 -40.98 -11.47 -11.20
C TYR A 468 -40.09 -11.45 -12.45
N GLN A 469 -40.61 -10.99 -13.59
CA GLN A 469 -39.82 -10.85 -14.81
C GLN A 469 -38.69 -9.82 -14.65
N GLY A 470 -38.88 -8.78 -13.84
CA GLY A 470 -37.84 -7.83 -13.46
C GLY A 470 -36.70 -8.49 -12.69
N ILE A 471 -37.01 -9.28 -11.65
CA ILE A 471 -36.01 -10.05 -10.89
C ILE A 471 -35.26 -11.03 -11.81
N VAL A 472 -36.00 -11.80 -12.61
CA VAL A 472 -35.46 -12.78 -13.55
C VAL A 472 -34.56 -12.11 -14.60
N GLY A 473 -34.95 -10.93 -15.11
CA GLY A 473 -34.14 -10.12 -16.01
C GLY A 473 -32.90 -9.48 -15.37
N GLN A 474 -32.90 -9.22 -14.05
CA GLN A 474 -31.71 -8.77 -13.33
C GLN A 474 -30.68 -9.88 -13.17
N VAL A 475 -31.10 -11.11 -12.86
CA VAL A 475 -30.18 -12.24 -12.68
C VAL A 475 -29.66 -12.82 -14.00
N ASP A 476 -30.28 -12.54 -15.15
CA ASP A 476 -29.86 -13.02 -16.48
C ASP A 476 -28.38 -12.71 -16.81
N GLY A 477 -27.87 -11.56 -16.37
CA GLY A 477 -26.46 -11.18 -16.52
C GLY A 477 -25.48 -11.86 -15.55
N ILE A 478 -25.96 -12.58 -14.53
CA ILE A 478 -25.18 -13.20 -13.44
C ILE A 478 -25.31 -14.74 -13.48
N ASP A 479 -26.49 -15.23 -13.82
CA ASP A 479 -26.85 -16.63 -14.02
C ASP A 479 -27.97 -16.76 -15.06
N PRO A 480 -27.61 -16.89 -16.35
CA PRO A 480 -28.57 -17.12 -17.43
C PRO A 480 -29.41 -18.39 -17.22
N MET A 481 -28.88 -19.42 -16.56
CA MET A 481 -29.60 -20.67 -16.31
C MET A 481 -30.69 -20.46 -15.26
N MET A 482 -30.40 -19.71 -14.18
CA MET A 482 -31.44 -19.27 -13.24
C MET A 482 -32.51 -18.43 -13.94
N ALA A 483 -32.12 -17.48 -14.81
CA ALA A 483 -33.07 -16.64 -15.51
C ALA A 483 -33.95 -17.40 -16.52
N ARG A 484 -33.40 -18.43 -17.19
CA ARG A 484 -34.17 -19.32 -18.08
C ARG A 484 -35.12 -20.21 -17.31
N LEU A 485 -34.64 -20.89 -16.26
CA LEU A 485 -35.49 -21.73 -15.42
C LEU A 485 -36.54 -20.91 -14.65
N GLY A 486 -36.22 -19.68 -14.26
CA GLY A 486 -37.17 -18.72 -13.71
C GLY A 486 -38.27 -18.35 -14.70
N ARG A 487 -37.93 -18.04 -15.96
CA ARG A 487 -38.94 -17.82 -17.01
C ARG A 487 -39.91 -19.00 -17.15
N LEU A 488 -39.39 -20.24 -17.14
CA LEU A 488 -40.21 -21.47 -17.21
C LEU A 488 -41.05 -21.73 -15.94
N ALA A 489 -40.49 -21.47 -14.76
CA ALA A 489 -41.22 -21.59 -13.49
C ALA A 489 -42.34 -20.53 -13.38
N GLY A 490 -42.07 -19.31 -13.83
CA GLY A 490 -43.05 -18.23 -13.87
C GLY A 490 -44.22 -18.50 -14.82
N SER A 491 -43.96 -19.04 -16.02
CA SER A 491 -45.05 -19.43 -16.93
C SER A 491 -45.90 -20.56 -16.36
N TYR A 492 -45.29 -21.55 -15.67
CA TYR A 492 -46.02 -22.61 -14.97
C TYR A 492 -46.96 -22.08 -13.87
N GLU A 493 -46.44 -21.27 -12.94
CA GLU A 493 -47.25 -20.74 -11.83
C GLU A 493 -48.32 -19.73 -12.32
N GLN A 494 -48.02 -18.95 -13.37
CA GLN A 494 -49.02 -18.08 -14.01
C GLN A 494 -50.13 -18.88 -14.72
N ALA A 495 -49.82 -20.02 -15.32
CA ALA A 495 -50.81 -20.87 -15.98
C ALA A 495 -51.79 -21.52 -14.98
N LYS A 496 -51.32 -21.93 -13.78
CA LYS A 496 -52.20 -22.41 -12.68
C LYS A 496 -53.23 -21.38 -12.23
N LEU A 497 -52.87 -20.10 -12.27
CA LEU A 497 -53.76 -18.99 -11.88
C LEU A 497 -54.84 -18.70 -12.95
N GLN A 498 -54.65 -19.21 -14.19
CA GLN A 498 -55.50 -18.93 -15.35
C GLN A 498 -56.10 -20.20 -15.94
N ASN A 499 -56.69 -21.07 -15.09
CA ASN A 499 -57.28 -22.39 -15.40
C ASN A 499 -58.23 -22.51 -16.62
N ASN A 500 -58.58 -21.42 -17.30
CA ASN A 500 -59.43 -21.39 -18.50
C ASN A 500 -58.67 -21.06 -19.80
N PHE A 501 -57.37 -20.73 -19.75
CA PHE A 501 -56.60 -20.25 -20.92
C PHE A 501 -55.58 -21.25 -21.49
N PHE A 502 -55.19 -22.26 -20.72
CA PHE A 502 -54.28 -23.31 -21.15
C PHE A 502 -54.90 -24.67 -20.85
N SER A 503 -54.76 -25.63 -21.77
CA SER A 503 -55.17 -27.02 -21.53
C SER A 503 -54.47 -27.56 -20.27
N PRO A 504 -55.14 -28.33 -19.39
CA PRO A 504 -54.52 -28.89 -18.18
C PRO A 504 -53.19 -29.62 -18.45
N ASP A 505 -53.07 -30.31 -19.59
CA ASP A 505 -51.85 -30.99 -20.05
C ASP A 505 -50.68 -30.02 -20.33
N VAL A 506 -50.98 -28.82 -20.85
CA VAL A 506 -50.00 -27.76 -21.08
C VAL A 506 -49.55 -27.16 -19.75
N VAL A 507 -50.47 -27.00 -18.79
CA VAL A 507 -50.10 -26.54 -17.43
C VAL A 507 -49.17 -27.56 -16.76
N GLN A 508 -49.49 -28.85 -16.83
CA GLN A 508 -48.69 -29.90 -16.20
C GLN A 508 -47.28 -29.99 -16.80
N SER A 509 -47.17 -29.97 -18.14
CA SER A 509 -45.88 -30.08 -18.83
C SER A 509 -44.89 -28.94 -18.55
N ALA A 510 -45.33 -27.76 -18.08
CA ALA A 510 -44.45 -26.64 -17.75
C ALA A 510 -43.64 -26.90 -16.47
N GLY A 511 -44.33 -27.35 -15.41
CA GLY A 511 -43.71 -27.70 -14.14
C GLY A 511 -42.80 -28.92 -14.28
N ASP A 512 -43.24 -29.90 -15.07
CA ASP A 512 -42.43 -31.07 -15.43
C ASP A 512 -41.20 -30.67 -16.25
N ALA A 513 -41.30 -29.68 -17.14
CA ALA A 513 -40.16 -29.25 -17.95
C ALA A 513 -39.07 -28.54 -17.14
N ALA A 514 -39.44 -27.60 -16.27
CA ALA A 514 -38.50 -26.98 -15.35
C ALA A 514 -37.88 -28.00 -14.39
N ALA A 515 -38.67 -28.96 -13.87
CA ALA A 515 -38.17 -30.04 -13.03
C ALA A 515 -37.18 -30.97 -13.75
N THR A 516 -37.48 -31.31 -15.01
CA THR A 516 -36.63 -32.17 -15.85
C THR A 516 -35.30 -31.49 -16.18
N ALA A 517 -35.34 -30.22 -16.59
CA ALA A 517 -34.13 -29.43 -16.85
C ALA A 517 -33.26 -29.25 -15.59
N ILE A 518 -33.87 -29.00 -14.43
CA ILE A 518 -33.15 -28.88 -13.16
C ILE A 518 -32.50 -30.21 -12.75
N ALA A 519 -33.17 -31.35 -12.94
CA ALA A 519 -32.60 -32.66 -12.67
C ALA A 519 -31.38 -32.96 -13.58
N GLY A 520 -31.45 -32.62 -14.86
CA GLY A 520 -30.34 -32.83 -15.78
C GLY A 520 -29.17 -31.84 -15.62
N ASP A 521 -29.39 -30.61 -15.13
CA ASP A 521 -28.31 -29.70 -14.69
C ASP A 521 -27.48 -30.33 -13.55
N GLU A 522 -28.14 -30.99 -12.59
CA GLU A 522 -27.44 -31.72 -11.51
C GLU A 522 -26.57 -32.86 -12.07
N ILE A 523 -27.11 -33.65 -13.01
CA ILE A 523 -26.38 -34.75 -13.68
C ILE A 523 -25.21 -34.22 -14.52
N LEU A 524 -25.40 -33.13 -15.27
CA LEU A 524 -24.34 -32.48 -16.06
C LEU A 524 -23.20 -32.00 -15.16
N ARG A 525 -23.52 -31.33 -14.04
CA ARG A 525 -22.53 -30.85 -13.06
C ARG A 525 -21.80 -31.99 -12.34
N ALA A 526 -22.48 -33.11 -12.10
CA ALA A 526 -21.88 -34.33 -11.54
C ALA A 526 -21.08 -35.15 -12.57
N GLY A 527 -20.85 -34.64 -13.79
CA GLY A 527 -20.08 -35.30 -14.84
C GLY A 527 -20.79 -36.51 -15.45
N GLY A 528 -22.12 -36.48 -15.52
CA GLY A 528 -22.97 -37.57 -16.00
C GLY A 528 -23.54 -38.46 -14.89
N LYS A 529 -23.21 -38.22 -13.63
CA LYS A 529 -23.63 -39.10 -12.52
C LYS A 529 -24.98 -38.69 -11.91
N ALA A 530 -25.86 -39.65 -11.68
CA ALA A 530 -27.03 -39.51 -10.82
C ALA A 530 -26.99 -40.61 -9.76
N GLY A 531 -26.58 -40.29 -8.53
CA GLY A 531 -26.31 -41.29 -7.50
C GLY A 531 -25.23 -42.28 -7.93
N SER A 532 -25.59 -43.56 -8.01
CA SER A 532 -24.70 -44.65 -8.48
C SER A 532 -24.73 -44.89 -9.99
N LEU A 533 -25.65 -44.27 -10.73
CA LEU A 533 -25.79 -44.41 -12.18
C LEU A 533 -24.95 -43.36 -12.91
N SER A 534 -24.39 -43.74 -14.05
CA SER A 534 -23.61 -42.85 -14.92
C SER A 534 -24.27 -42.79 -16.30
N TYR A 535 -24.92 -41.67 -16.59
CA TYR A 535 -25.50 -41.37 -17.89
C TYR A 535 -24.40 -40.86 -18.83
N PRO A 536 -24.32 -41.37 -20.07
CA PRO A 536 -23.40 -40.81 -21.06
C PRO A 536 -23.85 -39.39 -21.43
N LEU A 537 -22.90 -38.45 -21.40
CA LEU A 537 -23.15 -37.09 -21.83
C LEU A 537 -22.91 -36.98 -23.34
N PRO A 538 -23.87 -36.46 -24.15
CA PRO A 538 -23.63 -36.14 -25.54
C PRO A 538 -22.41 -35.22 -25.70
N LYS A 539 -21.57 -35.46 -26.71
CA LYS A 539 -20.41 -34.61 -27.00
C LYS A 539 -20.89 -33.18 -27.27
N ASP A 540 -20.26 -32.19 -26.62
CA ASP A 540 -20.73 -30.80 -26.69
C ASP A 540 -20.79 -30.26 -28.12
N THR A 541 -19.81 -30.59 -28.96
CA THR A 541 -19.76 -30.17 -30.37
C THR A 541 -20.90 -30.74 -31.20
N GLU A 542 -21.15 -32.04 -31.11
CA GLU A 542 -22.20 -32.75 -31.86
C GLU A 542 -23.60 -32.32 -31.40
N PHE A 543 -23.79 -32.20 -30.09
CA PHE A 543 -25.07 -31.78 -29.51
C PHE A 543 -25.39 -30.31 -29.81
N THR A 544 -24.38 -29.42 -29.72
CA THR A 544 -24.55 -28.01 -30.06
C THR A 544 -24.83 -27.83 -31.55
N GLN A 545 -24.18 -28.60 -32.43
CA GLN A 545 -24.49 -28.58 -33.87
C GLN A 545 -25.92 -29.05 -34.15
N ALA A 546 -26.37 -30.16 -33.55
CA ALA A 546 -27.73 -30.66 -33.72
C ALA A 546 -28.82 -29.66 -33.27
N ILE A 547 -28.50 -28.81 -32.27
CA ILE A 547 -29.35 -27.67 -31.88
C ILE A 547 -29.23 -26.54 -32.90
N ALA A 548 -28.02 -26.19 -33.37
CA ALA A 548 -27.81 -25.15 -34.38
C ALA A 548 -28.59 -25.42 -35.68
N ASP A 549 -28.61 -26.68 -36.13
CA ASP A 549 -29.31 -27.11 -37.35
C ASP A 549 -30.83 -26.93 -37.25
N LYS A 550 -31.40 -27.06 -36.04
CA LYS A 550 -32.84 -26.92 -35.76
C LYS A 550 -33.27 -25.50 -35.42
N VAL A 551 -32.51 -24.79 -34.57
CA VAL A 551 -32.92 -23.48 -34.01
C VAL A 551 -31.95 -22.33 -34.31
N GLY A 552 -30.81 -22.55 -34.96
CA GLY A 552 -29.81 -21.51 -35.23
C GLY A 552 -30.33 -20.30 -36.03
N LYS A 553 -31.37 -20.51 -36.86
CA LYS A 553 -32.05 -19.45 -37.63
C LYS A 553 -32.79 -18.42 -36.76
N LEU A 554 -33.12 -18.76 -35.51
CA LEU A 554 -33.78 -17.90 -34.54
C LEU A 554 -32.82 -16.86 -33.93
N TYR A 555 -31.52 -17.14 -33.93
CA TYR A 555 -30.48 -16.29 -33.32
C TYR A 555 -29.81 -15.35 -34.34
N ARG A 556 -30.47 -15.11 -35.49
CA ARG A 556 -30.07 -14.11 -36.47
C ARG A 556 -30.34 -12.71 -35.89
N GLY A 557 -29.28 -12.10 -35.34
CA GLY A 557 -29.33 -10.76 -34.73
C GLY A 557 -29.82 -9.67 -35.68
N ALA A 558 -30.36 -8.60 -35.10
CA ALA A 558 -31.00 -7.51 -35.85
C ALA A 558 -30.01 -6.42 -36.31
N GLY A 559 -28.70 -6.58 -36.04
CA GLY A 559 -27.65 -5.67 -36.47
C GLY A 559 -26.24 -6.25 -36.38
N ALA A 560 -25.27 -5.53 -36.94
CA ALA A 560 -23.86 -5.89 -36.87
C ALA A 560 -23.33 -5.72 -35.43
N GLY A 561 -22.85 -6.82 -34.85
CA GLY A 561 -22.30 -6.86 -33.48
C GLY A 561 -23.16 -7.61 -32.45
N ASP A 562 -24.29 -8.20 -32.85
CA ASP A 562 -25.25 -8.79 -31.91
C ASP A 562 -24.79 -10.08 -31.22
N SER A 563 -25.21 -10.23 -29.96
CA SER A 563 -24.84 -11.29 -29.00
C SER A 563 -25.45 -12.68 -29.28
N GLY A 564 -25.96 -12.93 -30.49
CA GLY A 564 -26.70 -14.14 -30.85
C GLY A 564 -25.98 -15.45 -30.51
N GLY A 565 -24.66 -15.49 -30.64
CA GLY A 565 -23.84 -16.65 -30.25
C GLY A 565 -23.82 -16.95 -28.74
N GLN A 566 -23.87 -15.93 -27.87
CA GLN A 566 -23.95 -16.15 -26.42
C GLN A 566 -25.34 -16.61 -25.98
N ALA A 567 -26.39 -15.98 -26.53
CA ALA A 567 -27.78 -16.41 -26.27
C ALA A 567 -28.00 -17.86 -26.75
N PHE A 568 -27.51 -18.20 -27.94
CA PHE A 568 -27.56 -19.56 -28.48
C PHE A 568 -26.85 -20.58 -27.58
N MET A 569 -25.64 -20.29 -27.09
CA MET A 569 -24.89 -21.21 -26.22
C MET A 569 -25.57 -21.43 -24.86
N GLN A 570 -26.19 -20.39 -24.29
CA GLN A 570 -26.97 -20.49 -23.05
C GLN A 570 -28.23 -21.36 -23.24
N ASP A 571 -28.93 -21.14 -24.35
CA ASP A 571 -30.16 -21.84 -24.69
C ASP A 571 -29.88 -23.31 -25.05
N ALA A 572 -28.77 -23.58 -25.75
CA ALA A 572 -28.28 -24.92 -26.02
C ALA A 572 -27.91 -25.69 -24.73
N TYR A 573 -27.34 -25.01 -23.72
CA TYR A 573 -27.07 -25.62 -22.42
C TYR A 573 -28.36 -25.99 -21.67
N ALA A 574 -29.37 -25.10 -21.66
CA ALA A 574 -30.65 -25.39 -21.02
C ALA A 574 -31.40 -26.54 -21.72
N VAL A 575 -31.36 -26.60 -23.06
CA VAL A 575 -31.85 -27.74 -23.85
C VAL A 575 -31.07 -29.02 -23.50
N LYS A 576 -29.74 -28.95 -23.33
CA LYS A 576 -28.93 -30.10 -22.90
C LYS A 576 -29.32 -30.58 -21.51
N ALA A 577 -29.56 -29.67 -20.58
CA ALA A 577 -30.01 -29.98 -19.23
C ALA A 577 -31.37 -30.70 -19.25
N TYR A 578 -32.35 -30.21 -20.02
CA TYR A 578 -33.60 -30.95 -20.21
C TYR A 578 -33.37 -32.33 -20.84
N TYR A 579 -32.59 -32.41 -21.93
CA TYR A 579 -32.33 -33.66 -22.64
C TYR A 579 -31.73 -34.73 -21.71
N VAL A 580 -30.72 -34.37 -20.91
CA VAL A 580 -30.08 -35.28 -19.94
C VAL A 580 -31.03 -35.67 -18.82
N GLY A 581 -31.82 -34.72 -18.29
CA GLY A 581 -32.85 -35.03 -17.29
C GLY A 581 -33.93 -35.97 -17.82
N LYS A 582 -34.30 -35.83 -19.10
CA LYS A 582 -35.29 -36.68 -19.76
C LYS A 582 -34.74 -38.08 -20.06
N ALA A 583 -33.49 -38.18 -20.52
CA ALA A 583 -32.79 -39.45 -20.65
C ALA A 583 -32.71 -40.18 -19.29
N ALA A 584 -32.48 -39.45 -18.20
CA ALA A 584 -32.47 -40.02 -16.86
C ALA A 584 -33.83 -40.55 -16.39
N GLN A 585 -34.93 -39.83 -16.66
CA GLN A 585 -36.29 -40.32 -16.41
C GLN A 585 -36.64 -41.57 -17.23
N GLU A 586 -36.19 -41.63 -18.48
CA GLU A 586 -36.44 -42.73 -19.41
C GLU A 586 -35.51 -43.94 -19.17
N GLY A 587 -34.50 -43.80 -18.31
CA GLY A 587 -33.49 -44.83 -18.06
C GLY A 587 -32.55 -45.07 -19.25
N ASP A 588 -32.47 -44.14 -20.19
CA ASP A 588 -31.69 -44.28 -21.41
C ASP A 588 -30.20 -44.03 -21.15
N LEU A 589 -29.40 -45.07 -21.41
CA LEU A 589 -27.93 -45.07 -21.30
C LEU A 589 -27.25 -45.12 -22.68
N SER A 590 -27.97 -44.77 -23.75
CA SER A 590 -27.40 -44.60 -25.09
C SER A 590 -26.47 -43.38 -25.15
N PRO A 591 -25.24 -43.51 -25.71
CA PRO A 591 -24.35 -42.38 -25.94
C PRO A 591 -24.79 -41.49 -27.11
N ASP A 592 -25.74 -41.95 -27.94
CA ASP A 592 -26.18 -41.28 -29.15
C ASP A 592 -27.25 -40.21 -28.88
N VAL A 593 -27.29 -39.18 -29.72
CA VAL A 593 -28.31 -38.12 -29.64
C VAL A 593 -29.62 -38.62 -30.26
N ASN A 594 -30.60 -38.92 -29.42
CA ASN A 594 -31.96 -39.28 -29.83
C ASN A 594 -32.67 -38.04 -30.42
N PRO A 595 -33.02 -38.01 -31.72
CA PRO A 595 -33.59 -36.83 -32.35
C PRO A 595 -34.95 -36.42 -31.76
N ALA A 596 -35.79 -37.39 -31.40
CA ALA A 596 -37.11 -37.12 -30.84
C ALA A 596 -37.03 -36.52 -29.42
N ARG A 597 -36.08 -37.00 -28.59
CA ARG A 597 -35.81 -36.38 -27.28
C ARG A 597 -35.20 -34.99 -27.43
N LEU A 598 -34.36 -34.78 -28.44
CA LEU A 598 -33.81 -33.46 -28.75
C LEU A 598 -34.91 -32.46 -29.17
N ASP A 599 -35.85 -32.87 -30.01
CA ASP A 599 -37.01 -32.05 -30.39
C ASP A 599 -37.91 -31.73 -29.19
N GLN A 600 -38.18 -32.71 -28.32
CA GLN A 600 -38.89 -32.47 -27.07
C GLN A 600 -38.14 -31.50 -26.15
N ALA A 601 -36.80 -31.62 -26.05
CA ALA A 601 -35.99 -30.73 -25.22
C ALA A 601 -35.96 -29.29 -25.74
N ILE A 602 -35.86 -29.11 -27.06
CA ILE A 602 -35.97 -27.82 -27.73
C ILE A 602 -37.34 -27.20 -27.46
N MET A 603 -38.42 -27.93 -27.72
CA MET A 603 -39.79 -27.43 -27.53
C MET A 603 -40.08 -27.10 -26.06
N ALA A 604 -39.63 -27.93 -25.12
CA ALA A 604 -39.91 -27.75 -23.69
C ALA A 604 -39.11 -26.60 -23.05
N VAL A 605 -37.92 -26.26 -23.57
CA VAL A 605 -37.05 -25.21 -23.01
C VAL A 605 -37.19 -23.88 -23.75
N LEU A 606 -37.35 -23.91 -25.07
CA LEU A 606 -37.36 -22.73 -25.94
C LEU A 606 -38.77 -22.34 -26.42
N GLY A 607 -39.73 -23.27 -26.40
CA GLY A 607 -41.03 -23.13 -27.04
C GLY A 607 -41.06 -23.67 -28.47
N GLN A 608 -42.23 -23.64 -29.11
CA GLN A 608 -42.38 -24.09 -30.50
C GLN A 608 -41.80 -23.02 -31.47
N PRO A 609 -40.88 -23.35 -32.38
CA PRO A 609 -40.53 -22.48 -33.50
C PRO A 609 -41.73 -22.32 -34.43
N VAL A 610 -42.06 -21.08 -34.79
CA VAL A 610 -43.16 -20.72 -35.68
C VAL A 610 -42.64 -19.78 -36.76
N ASN A 611 -43.08 -19.99 -38.00
CA ASN A 611 -42.69 -19.15 -39.13
C ASN A 611 -43.81 -18.16 -39.47
N PHE A 612 -43.69 -16.91 -39.00
CA PHE A 612 -44.69 -15.88 -39.24
C PHE A 612 -44.64 -15.42 -40.70
N HIS A 613 -45.69 -15.76 -41.47
CA HIS A 613 -45.85 -15.49 -42.90
C HIS A 613 -44.70 -15.93 -43.82
N GLY A 614 -43.85 -16.88 -43.41
CA GLY A 614 -42.66 -17.25 -44.19
C GLY A 614 -41.49 -16.25 -44.09
N ASN A 615 -41.67 -15.14 -43.36
CA ASN A 615 -40.77 -13.97 -43.37
C ASN A 615 -39.98 -13.79 -42.05
N GLY A 616 -40.03 -14.78 -41.15
CA GLY A 616 -39.28 -14.77 -39.91
C GLY A 616 -39.62 -15.99 -39.05
N GLU A 617 -38.60 -16.72 -38.63
CA GLU A 617 -38.75 -17.82 -37.68
C GLU A 617 -38.58 -17.25 -36.27
N VAL A 618 -39.55 -17.49 -35.40
CA VAL A 618 -39.60 -16.98 -34.02
C VAL A 618 -40.05 -18.08 -33.06
N LEU A 619 -39.65 -18.00 -31.79
CA LEU A 619 -40.18 -18.88 -30.75
C LEU A 619 -41.54 -18.37 -30.31
N ALA A 620 -42.58 -19.20 -30.38
CA ALA A 620 -43.85 -18.91 -29.74
C ALA A 620 -43.69 -18.84 -28.20
N PRO A 621 -44.51 -18.04 -27.48
CA PRO A 621 -44.56 -18.08 -26.03
C PRO A 621 -44.82 -19.50 -25.53
N TRP A 622 -44.15 -19.88 -24.45
CA TRP A 622 -44.25 -21.23 -23.89
C TRP A 622 -45.71 -21.61 -23.60
N GLY A 623 -46.16 -22.77 -24.09
CA GLY A 623 -47.54 -23.26 -23.96
C GLY A 623 -48.53 -22.77 -25.03
N MET A 624 -48.09 -21.91 -25.96
CA MET A 624 -48.89 -21.49 -27.13
C MET A 624 -48.50 -22.36 -28.34
N ASN A 625 -49.48 -23.00 -28.98
CA ASN A 625 -49.24 -23.73 -30.23
C ASN A 625 -49.11 -22.75 -31.42
N GLU A 626 -48.62 -23.27 -32.55
CA GLU A 626 -48.42 -22.50 -33.77
C GLU A 626 -49.69 -21.77 -34.27
N SER A 627 -50.85 -22.42 -34.29
CA SER A 627 -52.10 -21.78 -34.71
C SER A 627 -52.51 -20.61 -33.81
N ASP A 628 -52.51 -20.80 -32.49
CA ASP A 628 -52.86 -19.75 -31.52
C ASP A 628 -51.88 -18.57 -31.58
N PHE A 629 -50.59 -18.85 -31.82
CA PHE A 629 -49.57 -17.83 -32.03
C PHE A 629 -49.83 -17.04 -33.31
N LEU A 630 -50.03 -17.71 -34.46
CA LEU A 630 -50.28 -17.05 -35.74
C LEU A 630 -51.54 -16.18 -35.69
N ASP A 631 -52.63 -16.69 -35.10
CA ASP A 631 -53.90 -15.96 -34.98
C ASP A 631 -53.81 -14.77 -34.03
N ARG A 632 -53.07 -14.90 -32.92
CA ARG A 632 -52.90 -13.80 -31.96
C ARG A 632 -51.92 -12.75 -32.48
N ALA A 633 -50.78 -13.17 -33.04
CA ALA A 633 -49.80 -12.28 -33.65
C ALA A 633 -50.45 -11.46 -34.78
N ASN A 634 -51.21 -12.09 -35.68
CA ASN A 634 -51.92 -11.38 -36.75
C ASN A 634 -52.88 -10.30 -36.22
N ARG A 635 -53.71 -10.64 -35.21
CA ARG A 635 -54.63 -9.67 -34.58
C ARG A 635 -53.89 -8.52 -33.88
N THR A 636 -52.80 -8.80 -33.16
CA THR A 636 -52.04 -7.77 -32.44
C THR A 636 -51.25 -6.87 -33.39
N VAL A 637 -50.61 -7.42 -34.43
CA VAL A 637 -49.94 -6.63 -35.49
C VAL A 637 -50.95 -5.73 -36.19
N ALA A 638 -52.10 -6.27 -36.61
CA ALA A 638 -53.15 -5.47 -37.27
C ALA A 638 -53.63 -4.31 -36.39
N ARG A 639 -53.80 -4.55 -35.08
CA ARG A 639 -54.20 -3.52 -34.12
C ARG A 639 -53.14 -2.44 -33.93
N GLU A 640 -51.88 -2.80 -33.70
CA GLU A 640 -50.78 -1.85 -33.51
C GLU A 640 -50.51 -1.01 -34.76
N VAL A 641 -50.66 -1.60 -35.96
CA VAL A 641 -50.58 -0.91 -37.24
C VAL A 641 -51.73 0.08 -37.44
N ALA A 642 -52.96 -0.32 -37.08
CA ALA A 642 -54.13 0.55 -37.15
C ALA A 642 -54.04 1.72 -36.16
N ALA A 643 -53.68 1.45 -34.89
CA ALA A 643 -53.57 2.45 -33.84
C ALA A 643 -52.50 3.54 -34.14
N ARG A 644 -51.45 3.19 -34.88
CA ARG A 644 -50.40 4.13 -35.31
C ARG A 644 -50.66 4.77 -36.69
N GLY A 645 -51.73 4.39 -37.39
CA GLY A 645 -52.06 4.92 -38.72
C GLY A 645 -51.12 4.44 -39.84
N LEU A 646 -50.50 3.26 -39.68
CA LEU A 646 -49.50 2.71 -40.61
C LEU A 646 -50.10 1.78 -41.67
N GLN A 647 -51.40 1.89 -41.89
CA GLN A 647 -52.19 1.05 -42.80
C GLN A 647 -51.71 1.17 -44.26
N ASP A 648 -51.23 2.33 -44.69
CA ASP A 648 -50.68 2.50 -46.05
C ASP A 648 -49.28 1.89 -46.24
N GLN A 649 -48.48 1.78 -45.17
CA GLN A 649 -47.15 1.16 -45.23
C GLN A 649 -47.20 -0.37 -45.10
N LEU A 650 -48.10 -0.90 -44.26
CA LEU A 650 -48.18 -2.32 -43.94
C LEU A 650 -49.42 -3.03 -44.47
N GLY A 651 -50.52 -2.34 -44.76
CA GLY A 651 -51.80 -2.96 -45.12
C GLY A 651 -51.83 -3.69 -46.47
N ARG A 652 -51.02 -3.25 -47.46
CA ARG A 652 -50.81 -3.99 -48.73
C ARG A 652 -49.71 -5.06 -48.63
N SER A 653 -48.97 -5.07 -47.53
CA SER A 653 -47.76 -5.88 -47.33
C SER A 653 -47.85 -6.73 -46.06
N MET A 654 -49.06 -6.96 -45.54
CA MET A 654 -49.26 -7.58 -44.23
C MET A 654 -48.81 -9.04 -44.23
N SER A 655 -49.05 -9.74 -45.34
CA SER A 655 -48.51 -11.07 -45.66
C SER A 655 -46.98 -11.09 -45.88
N ASN A 656 -46.34 -9.93 -46.04
CA ASN A 656 -44.90 -9.78 -46.20
C ASN A 656 -44.24 -9.28 -44.89
N SER A 657 -45.03 -9.11 -43.82
CA SER A 657 -44.51 -8.77 -42.50
C SER A 657 -43.99 -10.01 -41.79
N GLY A 658 -42.81 -9.90 -41.21
CA GLY A 658 -42.18 -10.91 -40.37
C GLY A 658 -42.17 -10.49 -38.90
N LEU A 659 -41.63 -11.36 -38.05
CA LEU A 659 -41.36 -11.08 -36.64
C LEU A 659 -39.90 -11.40 -36.33
N ILE A 660 -39.31 -10.65 -35.39
CA ILE A 660 -38.05 -10.99 -34.72
C ILE A 660 -38.29 -10.92 -33.22
N GLY A 661 -37.87 -11.94 -32.46
CA GLY A 661 -37.98 -11.92 -31.01
C GLY A 661 -37.07 -10.87 -30.37
N VAL A 662 -37.60 -10.04 -29.48
CA VAL A 662 -36.83 -9.03 -28.72
C VAL A 662 -36.79 -9.29 -27.20
N GLY A 663 -37.24 -10.48 -26.79
CA GLY A 663 -37.19 -10.98 -25.40
C GLY A 663 -38.55 -11.02 -24.71
N ALA A 664 -38.68 -11.83 -23.65
CA ALA A 664 -39.87 -11.90 -22.77
C ALA A 664 -41.25 -11.99 -23.46
N GLY A 665 -41.36 -12.74 -24.57
CA GLY A 665 -42.62 -12.85 -25.33
C GLY A 665 -43.00 -11.57 -26.09
N ALA A 666 -42.02 -10.69 -26.34
CA ALA A 666 -42.14 -9.50 -27.17
C ALA A 666 -41.44 -9.72 -28.52
N TYR A 667 -42.03 -9.18 -29.59
CA TYR A 667 -41.55 -9.36 -30.96
C TYR A 667 -41.56 -8.03 -31.70
N ALA A 668 -40.47 -7.69 -32.37
CA ALA A 668 -40.44 -6.58 -33.31
C ALA A 668 -41.09 -6.99 -34.64
N VAL A 669 -42.01 -6.19 -35.13
CA VAL A 669 -42.61 -6.36 -36.46
C VAL A 669 -41.58 -5.94 -37.51
N THR A 670 -41.34 -6.79 -38.50
CA THR A 670 -40.37 -6.53 -39.58
C THR A 670 -41.03 -6.50 -40.95
N LEU A 671 -40.38 -5.82 -41.89
CA LEU A 671 -40.70 -5.87 -43.31
C LEU A 671 -39.39 -6.14 -44.06
N GLY A 672 -39.34 -7.23 -44.85
CA GLY A 672 -38.10 -7.65 -45.51
C GLY A 672 -36.93 -7.93 -44.53
N GLY A 673 -37.24 -8.35 -43.30
CA GLY A 673 -36.25 -8.60 -42.24
C GLY A 673 -35.80 -7.37 -41.44
N ILE A 674 -36.23 -6.16 -41.80
CA ILE A 674 -35.86 -4.92 -41.07
C ILE A 674 -37.00 -4.53 -40.11
N PRO A 675 -36.73 -4.23 -38.82
CA PRO A 675 -37.75 -3.74 -37.88
C PRO A 675 -38.43 -2.46 -38.37
N VAL A 676 -39.76 -2.52 -38.48
CA VAL A 676 -40.57 -1.35 -38.86
C VAL A 676 -40.57 -0.35 -37.72
N ARG A 677 -40.30 0.91 -38.02
CA ARG A 677 -40.27 2.01 -37.04
C ARG A 677 -41.50 2.89 -37.17
N ASP A 678 -42.03 3.32 -36.04
CA ASP A 678 -43.06 4.36 -36.00
C ASP A 678 -42.45 5.71 -36.46
N PRO A 679 -42.98 6.34 -37.52
CA PRO A 679 -42.46 7.60 -38.05
C PRO A 679 -42.61 8.79 -37.09
N LYS A 680 -43.42 8.69 -36.03
CA LYS A 680 -43.57 9.75 -35.01
C LYS A 680 -42.55 9.65 -33.88
N SER A 681 -42.19 8.43 -33.45
CA SER A 681 -41.29 8.20 -32.32
C SER A 681 -39.89 7.67 -32.70
N GLY A 682 -39.72 7.18 -33.94
CA GLY A 682 -38.49 6.53 -34.42
C GLY A 682 -38.23 5.15 -33.81
N GLN A 683 -39.09 4.67 -32.90
CA GLN A 683 -38.92 3.40 -32.21
C GLN A 683 -39.47 2.23 -33.04
N PRO A 684 -38.89 1.01 -32.92
CA PRO A 684 -39.43 -0.17 -33.58
C PRO A 684 -40.82 -0.53 -33.02
N ILE A 685 -41.70 -1.04 -33.88
CA ILE A 685 -43.00 -1.57 -33.51
C ILE A 685 -42.80 -2.90 -32.79
N ILE A 686 -43.03 -2.92 -31.48
CA ILE A 686 -42.97 -4.12 -30.65
C ILE A 686 -44.40 -4.57 -30.33
N ILE A 687 -44.73 -5.81 -30.66
CA ILE A 687 -45.93 -6.49 -30.15
C ILE A 687 -45.58 -7.28 -28.89
N GLN A 688 -46.46 -7.26 -27.90
CA GLN A 688 -46.33 -8.03 -26.68
C GLN A 688 -47.33 -9.20 -26.72
N MET A 689 -46.86 -10.44 -26.62
CA MET A 689 -47.72 -11.65 -26.62
C MET A 689 -47.99 -12.20 -25.20
N THR A 690 -47.50 -11.54 -24.14
CA THR A 690 -47.78 -11.93 -22.75
C THR A 690 -49.24 -11.64 -22.34
N PRO A 691 -49.77 -12.26 -21.27
CA PRO A 691 -51.22 -12.27 -20.99
C PRO A 691 -51.84 -10.89 -20.71
N ASP A 692 -51.09 -9.95 -20.13
CA ASP A 692 -51.68 -8.76 -19.49
C ASP A 692 -52.16 -7.65 -20.46
N ALA A 693 -51.71 -7.65 -21.72
CA ALA A 693 -52.04 -6.58 -22.68
C ALA A 693 -53.52 -6.60 -23.14
N ASP A 694 -54.14 -7.79 -23.17
CA ASP A 694 -55.50 -8.03 -23.66
C ASP A 694 -56.45 -8.55 -22.58
N ALA A 695 -55.97 -8.76 -21.35
CA ALA A 695 -56.72 -9.38 -20.27
C ALA A 695 -58.06 -8.65 -20.02
N GLY A 696 -59.15 -9.36 -20.34
CA GLY A 696 -60.51 -8.88 -20.12
C GLY A 696 -61.00 -7.83 -21.10
N ARG A 697 -60.55 -7.78 -22.37
CA ARG A 697 -61.20 -6.97 -23.43
C ARG A 697 -61.92 -7.84 -24.48
N ASN A 698 -63.08 -7.39 -24.97
CA ASN A 698 -63.83 -8.05 -26.05
C ASN A 698 -63.17 -7.84 -27.44
N GLU A 699 -63.77 -8.42 -28.48
CA GLU A 699 -63.31 -8.30 -29.88
C GLU A 699 -63.24 -6.86 -30.43
N PHE A 700 -63.90 -5.91 -29.76
CA PHE A 700 -63.87 -4.48 -30.04
C PHE A 700 -62.98 -3.66 -29.09
N GLY A 701 -62.24 -4.32 -28.19
CA GLY A 701 -61.29 -3.68 -27.26
C GLY A 701 -61.92 -3.06 -26.00
N GLN A 702 -63.21 -3.27 -25.73
CA GLN A 702 -63.90 -2.80 -24.52
C GLN A 702 -63.66 -3.78 -23.36
N ARG A 703 -63.46 -3.30 -22.13
CA ARG A 703 -63.24 -4.23 -21.00
C ARG A 703 -64.53 -4.98 -20.65
N LEU A 704 -64.45 -6.26 -20.29
CA LEU A 704 -65.58 -7.05 -19.80
C LEU A 704 -66.21 -6.45 -18.53
N SER A 705 -65.42 -5.76 -17.69
CA SER A 705 -65.93 -4.98 -16.55
C SER A 705 -66.93 -3.91 -16.97
N ASP A 706 -66.72 -3.31 -18.14
CA ASP A 706 -67.46 -2.15 -18.63
C ASP A 706 -68.73 -2.59 -19.40
N LEU A 707 -68.89 -3.92 -19.58
CA LEU A 707 -70.02 -4.57 -20.26
C LEU A 707 -70.99 -5.25 -19.27
N ILE A 708 -70.71 -5.18 -17.96
CA ILE A 708 -71.63 -5.64 -16.90
C ILE A 708 -72.52 -4.45 -16.49
N PRO A 709 -73.84 -4.48 -16.75
CA PRO A 709 -74.72 -3.41 -16.30
C PRO A 709 -74.94 -3.54 -14.78
N GLY A 710 -74.35 -2.62 -13.99
CA GLY A 710 -74.79 -2.47 -12.59
C GLY A 710 -73.78 -1.99 -11.54
N THR A 711 -72.47 -1.86 -11.81
CA THR A 711 -71.51 -1.36 -10.81
C THR A 711 -71.35 0.17 -10.86
N PRO A 712 -71.60 0.91 -9.77
CA PRO A 712 -71.35 2.36 -9.70
C PRO A 712 -69.86 2.72 -9.80
N GLN A 713 -69.59 3.97 -10.18
CA GLN A 713 -68.24 4.57 -10.27
C GLN A 713 -67.65 4.91 -8.90
#